data_AF-A0A813JSL8-F1
#
_entry.id   AF-A0A813JSL8-F1
#
_cell.length_a   1.000
_cell.length_b   1.000
_cell.length_c   1.000
_cell.angle_alpha   90.00
_cell.angle_beta   90.00
_cell.angle_gamma   90.00
#
_symmetry.space_group_name_H-M   'P 1'
#
loop_
_entity.id
_entity.type
_entity.pdbx_description
1 polymer ?
#
loop_
_entity_poly.entity_id
_entity_poly.type
_entity_poly.pdbx_seq_one_letter_code
_entity_poly.pdbx_strand_id
1 'polypeptide(L)'
;EWQVWETQHSRHIRDPSVCATTAPLSISVTGRPPNGENSDILGDYTMVGLHMGLPAYQKPGEHVAIRYYPTAERWIIDREGLRDTDSCVAFAKRAEDAQHPADGGSRHWHVYQQSRSCHVADPSLRILVTETPQVSSKRQVADDECSTAKRQCVEPGAGKGWLGRLGSNVVPEEDLGKKFAALEAVAKGHGLKDRSRSPKRCQRPAEVDLDDGHSARDIFESRSSSSFTGLTYDDLICLPGHINFGVQDVGLDGQFSKGIRLKFPIVSSPMDTVTESKMAIAMALEGGIGVIHSNITVEEQVAEVAKVKRFRNGFITDPVCISPLMTLSELDKLRKQCGFSGFPVTDDGCMGSMLLGFVSRRDCDFIKGRDSTRVGQVMTKISAMQIAEEGVDLSEAHRLLKDSRKGKLPIVTKAGRIVALVARTDLKKQADFPMATKDGNNCLRVAAAVGTRPSDRDRVRSLVAAGVDAIVVDSSQGDSVFQHEIVKWMKTEFKDLQVVGGNVVTKLQAKHLIECGVDALRVGMGIGSICTTQEVCACGRAQASAVYHVARLAKAHGVPVIADGGISSPGHIVKALCLGASAVMCGSLLAGTEETPGEYFFAETGARLKRYRGMGSVDAMKKGSDDRYFGSGSSVKVAQGVSGTVQDKGSLHRYLPYLAQGIRHGMQDIGACSTVELQKQLDDGRL
;
A
#
# COMPACT_ATOMS: atom_id res chain seq x y z
N GLU A 1 1.77 -30.27 26.11
CA GLU A 1 2.51 -29.53 25.06
C GLU A 1 1.57 -29.29 23.89
N TRP A 2 1.55 -28.07 23.35
CA TRP A 2 0.65 -27.72 22.26
C TRP A 2 1.17 -28.28 20.92
N GLN A 3 0.24 -28.87 20.16
CA GLN A 3 0.47 -29.36 18.80
C GLN A 3 -0.26 -28.39 17.87
N VAL A 4 0.50 -27.58 17.13
CA VAL A 4 -0.02 -26.50 16.30
C VAL A 4 -0.03 -26.98 14.85
N TRP A 5 -1.12 -26.72 14.13
CA TRP A 5 -1.24 -27.08 12.73
C TRP A 5 -0.22 -26.30 11.90
N GLU A 6 0.69 -27.02 11.24
CA GLU A 6 1.70 -26.41 10.38
C GLU A 6 1.39 -26.77 8.92
N THR A 7 1.18 -25.72 8.13
CA THR A 7 0.57 -25.83 6.79
C THR A 7 1.53 -26.43 5.76
N GLN A 8 2.85 -26.30 5.96
CA GLN A 8 3.85 -26.79 5.01
C GLN A 8 4.00 -28.33 5.08
N HIS A 9 3.91 -28.87 6.29
CA HIS A 9 4.01 -30.30 6.56
C HIS A 9 2.62 -30.98 6.63
N SER A 10 1.54 -30.22 6.52
CA SER A 10 0.14 -30.70 6.56
C SER A 10 -0.14 -31.61 7.76
N ARG A 11 0.44 -31.26 8.91
CA ARG A 11 0.27 -32.00 10.17
C ARG A 11 0.39 -31.04 11.35
N HIS A 12 -0.15 -31.48 12.49
CA HIS A 12 0.18 -30.80 13.75
C HIS A 12 1.62 -31.16 14.14
N ILE A 13 2.41 -30.14 14.44
CA ILE A 13 3.76 -30.28 14.97
C ILE A 13 3.83 -29.61 16.34
N ARG A 14 4.76 -30.09 17.17
CA ARG A 14 5.05 -29.48 18.45
C ARG A 14 5.58 -28.06 18.23
N ASP A 15 4.91 -27.07 18.79
CA ASP A 15 5.41 -25.70 18.83
C ASP A 15 5.79 -25.33 20.28
N PRO A 16 7.08 -25.26 20.62
CA PRO A 16 7.53 -24.90 21.97
C PRO A 16 7.27 -23.42 22.31
N SER A 17 6.93 -22.57 21.34
CA SER A 17 6.57 -21.17 21.57
C SER A 17 5.13 -20.98 22.03
N VAL A 18 4.25 -21.96 21.77
CA VAL A 18 2.87 -21.96 22.23
C VAL A 18 2.78 -22.60 23.62
N CYS A 19 2.48 -21.78 24.61
CA CYS A 19 2.29 -22.20 25.98
C CYS A 19 0.98 -21.64 26.55
N ALA A 20 0.47 -22.27 27.61
CA ALA A 20 -0.58 -21.70 28.45
C ALA A 20 0.07 -21.29 29.78
N THR A 21 -0.31 -20.14 30.32
CA THR A 21 0.16 -19.64 31.61
C THR A 21 -1.02 -19.22 32.47
N THR A 22 -0.92 -19.42 33.77
CA THR A 22 -1.87 -18.88 34.76
C THR A 22 -1.44 -17.50 35.28
N ALA A 23 -0.37 -16.94 34.71
CA ALA A 23 0.13 -15.64 35.10
C ALA A 23 -0.89 -14.53 34.78
N PRO A 24 -1.02 -13.52 35.66
CA PRO A 24 -1.97 -12.43 35.48
C PRO A 24 -1.60 -11.58 34.26
N LEU A 25 -2.59 -11.00 33.59
CA LEU A 25 -2.37 -10.09 32.46
C LEU A 25 -1.77 -8.75 32.90
N SER A 26 -2.02 -8.35 34.15
CA SER A 26 -1.59 -7.06 34.69
C SER A 26 -1.09 -7.23 36.13
N ILE A 27 0.00 -6.53 36.43
CA ILE A 27 0.60 -6.44 37.77
C ILE A 27 0.96 -4.99 38.06
N SER A 28 1.02 -4.62 39.33
CA SER A 28 1.38 -3.27 39.76
C SER A 28 2.55 -3.31 40.74
N VAL A 29 3.57 -2.47 40.48
CA VAL A 29 4.71 -2.28 41.37
C VAL A 29 4.41 -1.11 42.30
N THR A 30 4.34 -1.37 43.60
CA THR A 30 3.85 -0.42 44.62
C THR A 30 4.76 -0.38 45.85
N GLY A 31 4.52 0.60 46.73
CA GLY A 31 5.08 0.65 48.10
C GLY A 31 6.23 1.63 48.35
N ARG A 32 6.88 2.17 47.32
CA ARG A 32 7.81 3.30 47.44
C ARG A 32 7.08 4.64 47.26
N PRO A 33 7.58 5.75 47.85
CA PRO A 33 6.99 7.08 47.64
C PRO A 33 7.13 7.53 46.18
N PRO A 34 6.11 8.17 45.59
CA PRO A 34 6.07 8.53 44.17
C PRO A 34 7.14 9.56 43.74
N ASN A 35 7.74 10.27 44.68
CA ASN A 35 8.79 11.28 44.42
C ASN A 35 10.18 10.82 44.92
N GLY A 36 10.36 9.54 45.24
CA GLY A 36 11.62 8.99 45.72
C GLY A 36 12.57 8.56 44.59
N GLU A 37 13.81 8.20 44.95
CA GLU A 37 14.77 7.55 44.05
C GLU A 37 14.14 6.28 43.46
N ASN A 38 14.34 6.05 42.16
CA ASN A 38 13.76 4.93 41.40
C ASN A 38 12.22 4.86 41.44
N SER A 39 11.52 5.98 41.61
CA SER A 39 10.05 6.04 41.57
C SER A 39 9.47 5.71 40.19
N ASP A 40 10.27 5.83 39.12
CA ASP A 40 9.93 5.49 37.75
C ASP A 40 9.53 4.00 37.58
N ILE A 41 10.03 3.12 38.46
CA ILE A 41 9.71 1.69 38.40
C ILE A 41 8.31 1.35 38.95
N LEU A 42 7.64 2.32 39.60
CA LEU A 42 6.31 2.14 40.15
C LEU A 42 5.22 2.25 39.08
N GLY A 43 4.07 1.64 39.34
CA GLY A 43 2.89 1.68 38.48
C GLY A 43 2.55 0.33 37.85
N ASP A 44 1.65 0.37 36.89
CA ASP A 44 1.06 -0.82 36.28
C ASP A 44 1.89 -1.33 35.10
N TYR A 45 2.03 -2.64 35.02
CA TYR A 45 2.71 -3.36 33.95
C TYR A 45 1.76 -4.37 33.33
N THR A 46 1.82 -4.50 32.01
CA THR A 46 1.02 -5.47 31.25
C THR A 46 1.91 -6.59 30.74
N MET A 47 1.42 -7.82 30.77
CA MET A 47 2.13 -8.98 30.25
C MET A 47 2.30 -8.82 28.73
N VAL A 48 3.55 -8.86 28.26
CA VAL A 48 3.91 -8.70 26.84
C VAL A 48 4.30 -10.02 26.17
N GLY A 49 4.47 -11.08 26.95
CA GLY A 49 4.78 -12.42 26.46
C GLY A 49 5.65 -13.20 27.45
N LEU A 50 6.43 -14.14 26.93
CA LEU A 50 7.45 -14.85 27.70
C LEU A 50 8.85 -14.31 27.38
N HIS A 51 9.69 -14.24 28.39
CA HIS A 51 11.12 -14.00 28.27
C HIS A 51 11.87 -15.08 29.06
N MET A 52 12.79 -15.80 28.40
CA MET A 52 13.51 -16.94 29.00
C MET A 52 12.59 -17.99 29.62
N GLY A 53 11.44 -18.24 28.99
CA GLY A 53 10.49 -19.28 29.39
C GLY A 53 9.51 -18.89 30.50
N LEU A 54 9.60 -17.66 31.05
CA LEU A 54 8.69 -17.16 32.08
C LEU A 54 8.01 -15.83 31.66
N PRO A 55 6.83 -15.50 32.23
CA PRO A 55 6.09 -14.28 31.94
C PRO A 55 6.93 -13.01 32.09
N ALA A 56 6.84 -12.14 31.09
CA ALA A 56 7.47 -10.83 31.06
C ALA A 56 6.42 -9.73 30.98
N TYR A 57 6.67 -8.64 31.69
CA TYR A 57 5.73 -7.53 31.83
C TYR A 57 6.42 -6.23 31.46
N GLN A 58 5.72 -5.33 30.79
CA GLN A 58 6.23 -4.03 30.41
C GLN A 58 5.28 -2.93 30.85
N LYS A 59 5.85 -1.81 31.30
CA LYS A 59 5.10 -0.62 31.67
C LYS A 59 4.59 0.07 30.40
N PRO A 60 3.28 0.31 30.24
CA PRO A 60 2.74 0.89 29.01
C PRO A 60 3.39 2.24 28.67
N GLY A 61 3.87 2.38 27.43
CA GLY A 61 4.50 3.62 26.95
C GLY A 61 5.93 3.88 27.46
N GLU A 62 6.50 2.96 28.25
CA GLU A 62 7.85 3.07 28.80
C GLU A 62 8.71 1.83 28.46
N HIS A 63 10.03 1.98 28.51
CA HIS A 63 10.97 0.87 28.29
C HIS A 63 11.18 -0.02 29.52
N VAL A 64 10.62 0.35 30.68
CA VAL A 64 10.81 -0.40 31.92
C VAL A 64 10.04 -1.72 31.85
N ALA A 65 10.75 -2.84 32.09
CA ALA A 65 10.17 -4.18 32.03
C ALA A 65 10.58 -5.04 33.24
N ILE A 66 9.73 -6.01 33.55
CA ILE A 66 9.95 -7.04 34.56
C ILE A 66 10.10 -8.38 33.85
N ARG A 67 11.23 -9.06 34.09
CA ARG A 67 11.57 -10.31 33.40
C ARG A 67 12.36 -11.27 34.29
N TYR A 68 12.39 -12.53 33.89
CA TYR A 68 13.22 -13.54 34.54
C TYR A 68 14.65 -13.52 33.97
N TYR A 69 15.64 -13.62 34.85
CA TYR A 69 17.03 -13.82 34.48
C TYR A 69 17.53 -15.19 34.99
N PRO A 70 17.75 -16.16 34.08
CA PRO A 70 17.97 -17.56 34.46
C PRO A 70 19.31 -17.80 35.17
N THR A 71 20.37 -17.09 34.78
CA THR A 71 21.72 -17.32 35.33
C THR A 71 21.82 -17.06 36.83
N ALA A 72 21.01 -16.13 37.35
CA ALA A 72 20.97 -15.81 38.79
C ALA A 72 19.62 -16.17 39.45
N GLU A 73 18.76 -16.93 38.74
CA GLU A 73 17.45 -17.41 39.20
C GLU A 73 16.61 -16.31 39.88
N ARG A 74 16.49 -15.16 39.23
CA ARG A 74 15.86 -13.97 39.81
C ARG A 74 14.95 -13.24 38.84
N TRP A 75 13.91 -12.62 39.40
CA TRP A 75 13.13 -11.59 38.71
C TRP A 75 13.89 -10.28 38.76
N ILE A 76 13.88 -9.54 37.66
CA ILE A 76 14.52 -8.24 37.57
C ILE A 76 13.61 -7.20 36.94
N ILE A 77 13.75 -5.96 37.39
CA ILE A 77 13.21 -4.76 36.75
C ILE A 77 14.36 -4.09 35.99
N ASP A 78 14.24 -3.97 34.67
CA ASP A 78 15.22 -3.41 33.76
C ASP A 78 14.62 -2.19 33.06
N ARG A 79 15.33 -1.05 33.09
CA ARG A 79 14.89 0.21 32.45
C ARG A 79 15.02 0.18 30.93
N GLU A 80 15.78 -0.75 30.39
CA GLU A 80 16.01 -0.89 28.95
C GLU A 80 15.27 -2.10 28.37
N GLY A 81 14.29 -2.64 29.09
CA GLY A 81 13.33 -3.61 28.58
C GLY A 81 13.80 -5.08 28.65
N LEU A 82 13.47 -5.84 27.61
CA LEU A 82 13.64 -7.30 27.56
C LEU A 82 15.01 -7.73 27.02
N ARG A 83 16.09 -7.29 27.65
CA ARG A 83 17.47 -7.64 27.26
C ARG A 83 17.94 -8.95 27.90
N ASP A 84 18.93 -9.61 27.30
CA ASP A 84 19.53 -10.83 27.87
C ASP A 84 20.70 -10.53 28.82
N THR A 85 20.58 -9.48 29.63
CA THR A 85 21.64 -9.03 30.55
C THR A 85 21.17 -9.04 32.00
N ASP A 86 22.13 -9.02 32.93
CA ASP A 86 21.86 -8.95 34.37
C ASP A 86 21.72 -7.50 34.89
N SER A 87 21.73 -6.51 33.99
CA SER A 87 21.56 -5.11 34.33
C SER A 87 20.14 -4.85 34.80
N CYS A 88 19.99 -4.36 36.04
CA CYS A 88 18.70 -4.12 36.63
C CYS A 88 18.72 -3.03 37.71
N VAL A 89 17.62 -2.30 37.80
CA VAL A 89 17.37 -1.31 38.87
C VAL A 89 16.83 -1.99 40.13
N ALA A 90 16.11 -3.10 39.98
CA ALA A 90 15.66 -3.91 41.12
C ALA A 90 15.66 -5.41 40.77
N PHE A 91 15.87 -6.27 41.76
CA PHE A 91 15.74 -7.71 41.60
C PHE A 91 15.14 -8.40 42.82
N ALA A 92 14.51 -9.54 42.62
CA ALA A 92 14.06 -10.44 43.68
C ALA A 92 14.38 -11.89 43.31
N LYS A 93 14.88 -12.66 44.28
CA LYS A 93 15.10 -14.10 44.06
C LYS A 93 13.75 -14.77 43.73
N ARG A 94 13.75 -15.65 42.73
CA ARG A 94 12.59 -16.44 42.36
C ARG A 94 12.46 -17.62 43.33
N ALA A 95 11.26 -17.91 43.82
CA ALA A 95 10.97 -19.17 44.50
C ALA A 95 10.81 -20.29 43.45
N GLU A 96 11.20 -21.53 43.77
CA GLU A 96 11.22 -22.65 42.80
C GLU A 96 9.89 -22.82 42.04
N ASP A 97 8.77 -22.59 42.71
CA ASP A 97 7.40 -22.73 42.23
C ASP A 97 6.76 -21.43 41.71
N ALA A 98 7.40 -20.27 41.89
CA ALA A 98 6.85 -19.00 41.42
C ALA A 98 6.83 -18.95 39.89
N GLN A 99 5.64 -18.77 39.33
CA GLN A 99 5.41 -18.66 37.89
C GLN A 99 5.46 -17.21 37.40
N HIS A 100 5.20 -16.25 38.28
CA HIS A 100 5.26 -14.82 37.96
C HIS A 100 5.82 -13.99 39.13
N PRO A 101 6.28 -12.73 38.89
CA PRO A 101 6.94 -11.93 39.93
C PRO A 101 6.01 -11.46 41.06
N ALA A 102 4.69 -11.52 40.85
CA ALA A 102 3.68 -11.25 41.88
C ALA A 102 3.30 -12.50 42.73
N ASP A 103 3.82 -13.69 42.42
CA ASP A 103 3.54 -14.89 43.23
C ASP A 103 4.21 -14.70 44.58
N GLY A 104 3.45 -14.90 45.67
CA GLY A 104 3.80 -14.54 47.06
C GLY A 104 5.08 -15.18 47.65
N GLY A 105 5.90 -15.86 46.84
CA GLY A 105 7.19 -16.43 47.18
C GLY A 105 8.40 -15.48 47.04
N SER A 106 8.30 -14.35 46.33
CA SER A 106 9.41 -13.39 46.21
C SER A 106 9.52 -12.49 47.45
N ARG A 107 10.23 -12.99 48.47
CA ARG A 107 10.14 -12.42 49.84
C ARG A 107 10.76 -11.03 50.00
N HIS A 108 11.77 -10.64 49.23
CA HIS A 108 12.39 -9.29 49.32
C HIS A 108 12.96 -8.80 47.98
N TRP A 109 12.46 -7.67 47.50
CA TRP A 109 13.07 -6.94 46.39
C TRP A 109 14.30 -6.18 46.88
N HIS A 110 15.35 -6.17 46.07
CA HIS A 110 16.56 -5.40 46.30
C HIS A 110 16.63 -4.32 45.22
N VAL A 111 16.68 -3.05 45.63
CA VAL A 111 16.66 -1.90 44.72
C VAL A 111 18.02 -1.22 44.79
N TYR A 112 18.56 -0.85 43.62
CA TYR A 112 19.83 -0.15 43.53
C TYR A 112 19.73 1.24 44.19
N GLN A 113 20.60 1.52 45.16
CA GLN A 113 20.68 2.84 45.81
C GLN A 113 21.95 3.54 45.36
N GLN A 114 21.83 4.67 44.65
CA GLN A 114 22.95 5.43 44.13
C GLN A 114 23.87 5.94 45.25
N SER A 115 23.30 6.29 46.41
CA SER A 115 24.09 6.75 47.57
C SER A 115 25.00 5.67 48.17
N ARG A 116 24.68 4.38 47.95
CA ARG A 116 25.44 3.23 48.49
C ARG A 116 26.15 2.43 47.40
N SER A 117 25.93 2.78 46.13
CA SER A 117 26.44 2.10 44.94
C SER A 117 26.20 0.59 44.94
N CYS A 118 25.11 0.12 45.55
CA CYS A 118 24.75 -1.29 45.65
C CYS A 118 23.24 -1.50 45.75
N HIS A 119 22.77 -2.73 45.47
CA HIS A 119 21.38 -3.11 45.70
C HIS A 119 21.15 -3.41 47.18
N VAL A 120 20.14 -2.75 47.75
CA VAL A 120 19.76 -2.90 49.16
C VAL A 120 18.35 -3.46 49.23
N ALA A 121 18.11 -4.36 50.18
CA ALA A 121 16.79 -4.91 50.43
C ALA A 121 15.80 -3.76 50.72
N ASP A 122 14.71 -3.72 49.96
CA ASP A 122 13.61 -2.78 50.12
C ASP A 122 12.34 -3.55 50.52
N PRO A 123 11.98 -3.53 51.81
CA PRO A 123 10.79 -4.23 52.29
C PRO A 123 9.47 -3.55 51.87
N SER A 124 9.54 -2.31 51.36
CA SER A 124 8.38 -1.54 50.94
C SER A 124 7.93 -1.92 49.53
N LEU A 125 8.86 -2.26 48.62
CA LEU A 125 8.54 -2.58 47.24
C LEU A 125 7.81 -3.93 47.14
N ARG A 126 6.60 -3.90 46.59
CA ARG A 126 5.76 -5.08 46.35
C ARG A 126 5.23 -5.08 44.93
N ILE A 127 5.02 -6.28 44.40
CA ILE A 127 4.32 -6.49 43.14
C ILE A 127 3.01 -7.19 43.46
N LEU A 128 1.91 -6.57 43.04
CA LEU A 128 0.56 -7.05 43.28
C LEU A 128 -0.11 -7.39 41.96
N VAL A 129 -0.97 -8.40 41.96
CA VAL A 129 -1.85 -8.67 40.82
C VAL A 129 -2.91 -7.59 40.77
N THR A 130 -3.12 -6.99 39.60
CA THR A 130 -4.24 -6.06 39.38
C THR A 130 -5.38 -6.80 38.69
N GLU A 131 -6.57 -6.79 39.30
CA GLU A 131 -7.76 -7.32 38.65
C GLU A 131 -8.14 -6.42 37.46
N THR A 132 -8.31 -7.01 36.28
CA THR A 132 -8.95 -6.33 35.16
C THR A 132 -10.39 -6.00 35.58
N PRO A 133 -10.90 -4.77 35.39
CA PRO A 133 -12.29 -4.47 35.72
C PRO A 133 -13.21 -5.43 34.95
N GLN A 134 -13.97 -6.25 35.68
CA GLN A 134 -15.02 -7.06 35.08
C GLN A 134 -16.00 -6.10 34.40
N VAL A 135 -16.08 -6.17 33.08
CA VAL A 135 -17.21 -5.63 32.33
C VAL A 135 -18.46 -6.33 32.89
N SER A 136 -19.24 -5.62 33.69
CA SER A 136 -20.47 -6.14 34.28
C SER A 136 -21.47 -6.44 33.18
N SER A 137 -21.53 -7.70 32.74
CA SER A 137 -22.59 -8.20 31.89
C SER A 137 -23.86 -8.41 32.71
N LYS A 138 -24.50 -7.31 33.13
CA LYS A 138 -25.93 -7.37 33.51
C LYS A 138 -26.77 -7.42 32.24
N ARG A 139 -26.86 -8.60 31.62
CA ARG A 139 -28.05 -8.96 30.85
C ARG A 139 -29.12 -9.34 31.86
N GLN A 140 -30.11 -8.47 32.02
CA GLN A 140 -31.41 -8.90 32.55
C GLN A 140 -31.95 -9.94 31.57
N VAL A 141 -32.00 -11.20 32.02
CA VAL A 141 -32.85 -12.22 31.43
C VAL A 141 -34.28 -11.80 31.79
N ALA A 142 -35.01 -11.29 30.82
CA ALA A 142 -36.46 -11.29 30.88
C ALA A 142 -36.89 -12.72 30.51
N ASP A 143 -37.35 -13.45 31.52
CA ASP A 143 -38.21 -14.60 31.32
C ASP A 143 -39.51 -14.08 30.70
N ASP A 144 -39.74 -14.42 29.43
CA ASP A 144 -41.09 -14.42 28.86
C ASP A 144 -41.36 -15.81 28.30
N GLU A 145 -42.45 -16.39 28.82
CA GLU A 145 -42.95 -17.71 28.57
C GLU A 145 -43.19 -17.96 27.06
N CYS A 146 -42.62 -19.04 26.53
CA CYS A 146 -43.13 -19.63 25.30
C CYS A 146 -43.30 -21.14 25.49
N SER A 147 -44.51 -21.49 25.91
CA SER A 147 -45.02 -22.85 25.93
C SER A 147 -45.23 -23.39 24.51
N THR A 148 -44.70 -24.59 24.30
CA THR A 148 -45.21 -25.64 23.39
C THR A 148 -45.31 -25.34 21.88
N ALA A 149 -44.35 -25.87 21.11
CA ALA A 149 -44.66 -26.66 19.91
C ALA A 149 -43.50 -27.59 19.55
N LYS A 150 -43.70 -28.90 19.73
CA LYS A 150 -42.84 -29.96 19.19
C LYS A 150 -42.76 -29.83 17.66
N ARG A 151 -41.57 -29.87 17.08
CA ARG A 151 -41.39 -30.20 15.66
C ARG A 151 -40.48 -31.41 15.52
N GLN A 152 -41.04 -32.44 14.90
CA GLN A 152 -40.37 -33.66 14.47
C GLN A 152 -39.38 -33.36 13.34
N CYS A 153 -38.24 -34.04 13.39
CA CYS A 153 -37.24 -34.12 12.34
C CYS A 153 -37.79 -34.87 11.11
N VAL A 154 -37.54 -34.35 9.91
CA VAL A 154 -37.54 -35.13 8.66
C VAL A 154 -36.47 -34.54 7.74
N GLU A 155 -35.46 -35.34 7.38
CA GLU A 155 -34.53 -35.08 6.25
C GLU A 155 -35.04 -35.76 4.94
N PRO A 156 -34.29 -35.81 3.82
CA PRO A 156 -34.62 -35.05 2.61
C PRO A 156 -35.00 -35.97 1.43
N GLY A 157 -35.65 -35.44 0.38
CA GLY A 157 -35.94 -36.26 -0.80
C GLY A 157 -36.55 -35.55 -1.99
N ALA A 158 -35.69 -35.30 -2.98
CA ALA A 158 -35.92 -35.47 -4.43
C ALA A 158 -37.15 -34.83 -5.13
N GLY A 159 -36.86 -33.88 -6.01
CA GLY A 159 -37.05 -34.10 -7.46
C GLY A 159 -38.26 -33.46 -8.16
N LYS A 160 -37.95 -32.75 -9.26
CA LYS A 160 -38.81 -32.40 -10.42
C LYS A 160 -39.92 -31.38 -10.11
N GLY A 161 -39.87 -30.15 -10.61
CA GLY A 161 -39.94 -29.78 -12.02
C GLY A 161 -41.40 -29.81 -12.50
N TRP A 162 -41.97 -28.65 -12.84
CA TRP A 162 -42.80 -28.38 -14.03
C TRP A 162 -43.49 -27.01 -13.97
N LEU A 163 -43.53 -26.37 -15.14
CA LEU A 163 -44.24 -25.13 -15.46
C LEU A 163 -45.77 -25.30 -15.43
N GLY A 164 -46.50 -24.22 -15.13
CA GLY A 164 -47.70 -23.85 -15.91
C GLY A 164 -48.99 -23.45 -15.18
N ARG A 165 -49.40 -22.18 -15.44
CA ARG A 165 -50.75 -21.61 -15.60
C ARG A 165 -51.56 -21.09 -14.39
N LEU A 166 -51.67 -19.75 -14.40
CA LEU A 166 -52.88 -18.91 -14.53
C LEU A 166 -54.14 -19.26 -13.70
N GLY A 167 -54.53 -18.30 -12.86
CA GLY A 167 -55.88 -18.13 -12.34
C GLY A 167 -56.07 -16.73 -11.74
N SER A 168 -56.77 -15.87 -12.47
CA SER A 168 -57.24 -14.53 -12.10
C SER A 168 -58.12 -14.52 -10.84
N ASN A 169 -58.06 -13.46 -10.02
CA ASN A 169 -59.24 -12.74 -9.55
C ASN A 169 -58.87 -11.43 -8.83
N VAL A 170 -59.27 -10.33 -9.47
CA VAL A 170 -59.39 -8.98 -8.91
C VAL A 170 -60.64 -8.94 -8.04
N VAL A 171 -60.57 -8.29 -6.87
CA VAL A 171 -61.74 -7.97 -6.02
C VAL A 171 -61.83 -6.44 -5.86
N PRO A 172 -63.04 -5.83 -5.92
CA PRO A 172 -63.23 -4.41 -6.24
C PRO A 172 -63.22 -3.46 -5.04
N GLU A 173 -62.98 -2.19 -5.37
CA GLU A 173 -62.82 -1.03 -4.50
C GLU A 173 -64.16 -0.44 -4.01
N GLU A 174 -65.01 -1.23 -3.33
CA GLU A 174 -66.30 -0.73 -2.81
C GLU A 174 -66.68 -1.14 -1.37
N ASP A 175 -65.80 -1.81 -0.62
CA ASP A 175 -66.16 -2.33 0.72
C ASP A 175 -65.45 -1.66 1.93
N LEU A 176 -64.83 -0.49 1.73
CA LEU A 176 -64.28 0.33 2.83
C LEU A 176 -65.25 1.41 3.36
N GLY A 177 -66.26 1.82 2.58
CA GLY A 177 -67.18 2.89 2.95
C GLY A 177 -68.19 2.53 4.04
N LYS A 178 -68.57 1.25 4.16
CA LYS A 178 -69.62 0.81 5.09
C LYS A 178 -69.14 0.48 6.50
N LYS A 179 -67.82 0.29 6.71
CA LYS A 179 -67.24 0.08 8.05
C LYS A 179 -66.94 1.36 8.81
N PHE A 180 -66.86 2.52 8.14
CA PHE A 180 -66.66 3.81 8.80
C PHE A 180 -67.96 4.43 9.34
N ALA A 181 -69.10 4.19 8.68
CA ALA A 181 -70.39 4.74 9.11
C ALA A 181 -70.96 4.11 10.39
N ALA A 182 -70.57 2.87 10.73
CA ALA A 182 -71.05 2.17 11.93
C ALA A 182 -70.32 2.61 13.22
N LEU A 183 -69.15 3.24 13.11
CA LEU A 183 -68.34 3.69 14.25
C LEU A 183 -68.69 5.12 14.71
N GLU A 184 -69.25 5.97 13.83
CA GLU A 184 -69.66 7.33 14.20
C GLU A 184 -71.03 7.40 14.92
N ALA A 185 -71.85 6.35 14.85
CA ALA A 185 -73.15 6.31 15.52
C ALA A 185 -73.05 6.01 17.04
N VAL A 186 -71.95 5.42 17.50
CA VAL A 186 -71.75 5.05 18.92
C VAL A 186 -71.20 6.23 19.76
N ALA A 187 -70.64 7.26 19.13
CA ALA A 187 -70.00 8.38 19.82
C ALA A 187 -70.93 9.55 20.21
N LYS A 188 -72.20 9.55 19.78
CA LYS A 188 -73.16 10.66 20.01
C LYS A 188 -74.10 10.48 21.21
N GLY A 189 -73.76 9.58 22.14
CA GLY A 189 -74.70 9.11 23.16
C GLY A 189 -74.40 9.47 24.62
N HIS A 190 -73.39 10.26 25.00
CA HIS A 190 -73.20 10.61 26.41
C HIS A 190 -72.62 12.02 26.60
N GLY A 191 -73.44 12.92 27.13
CA GLY A 191 -73.05 14.27 27.51
C GLY A 191 -72.16 14.29 28.74
N LEU A 192 -70.96 14.82 28.59
CA LEU A 192 -70.08 15.23 29.68
C LEU A 192 -69.50 16.61 29.34
N LYS A 193 -69.74 17.56 30.24
CA LYS A 193 -69.39 18.97 30.11
C LYS A 193 -67.89 19.19 30.00
N ASP A 194 -67.57 20.12 29.11
CA ASP A 194 -66.28 20.72 28.79
C ASP A 194 -65.46 21.12 30.03
N ARG A 195 -64.24 20.60 30.10
CA ARG A 195 -63.12 21.17 30.87
C ARG A 195 -61.91 21.19 29.95
N SER A 196 -61.67 22.36 29.39
CA SER A 196 -60.52 22.74 28.57
C SER A 196 -59.21 22.10 29.03
N ARG A 197 -58.69 21.16 28.25
CA ARG A 197 -57.25 20.87 28.15
C ARG A 197 -56.88 20.99 26.69
N SER A 198 -56.03 21.97 26.38
CA SER A 198 -55.41 22.15 25.06
C SER A 198 -54.89 20.80 24.55
N PRO A 199 -55.09 20.45 23.26
CA PRO A 199 -54.61 19.18 22.74
C PRO A 199 -53.09 19.17 22.91
N LYS A 200 -52.57 18.21 23.69
CA LYS A 200 -51.14 17.93 23.74
C LYS A 200 -50.75 17.60 22.30
N ARG A 201 -50.05 18.54 21.66
CA ARG A 201 -49.35 18.35 20.40
C ARG A 201 -48.56 17.05 20.56
N CYS A 202 -48.95 15.98 19.87
CA CYS A 202 -48.12 14.79 19.76
C CYS A 202 -46.78 15.27 19.27
N GLN A 203 -45.80 15.32 20.17
CA GLN A 203 -44.42 15.53 19.80
C GLN A 203 -44.08 14.34 18.92
N ARG A 204 -43.65 14.60 17.68
CA ARG A 204 -42.98 13.56 16.88
C ARG A 204 -41.89 12.97 17.79
N PRO A 205 -41.67 11.64 17.77
CA PRO A 205 -40.51 11.07 18.45
C PRO A 205 -39.31 11.93 18.10
N ALA A 206 -38.57 12.41 19.11
CA ALA A 206 -37.34 13.14 18.86
C ALA A 206 -36.50 12.30 17.90
N GLU A 207 -36.05 12.90 16.79
CA GLU A 207 -35.08 12.22 15.91
C GLU A 207 -33.94 11.76 16.80
N VAL A 208 -33.79 10.45 16.90
CA VAL A 208 -32.69 9.85 17.65
C VAL A 208 -31.43 10.23 16.89
N ASP A 209 -30.49 10.88 17.56
CA ASP A 209 -29.15 11.07 17.02
C ASP A 209 -28.52 9.69 16.88
N LEU A 210 -28.31 9.27 15.63
CA LEU A 210 -27.75 7.96 15.29
C LEU A 210 -26.25 8.06 15.01
N ASP A 211 -25.66 9.25 15.05
CA ASP A 211 -24.23 9.46 14.81
C ASP A 211 -23.45 9.25 16.11
N ASP A 212 -22.81 8.09 16.25
CA ASP A 212 -21.94 7.72 17.38
C ASP A 212 -20.44 7.82 17.05
N GLY A 213 -20.11 8.30 15.85
CA GLY A 213 -18.75 8.49 15.36
C GLY A 213 -18.23 9.93 15.45
N HIS A 214 -16.99 10.12 15.00
CA HIS A 214 -16.39 11.44 14.83
C HIS A 214 -15.99 11.63 13.38
N SER A 215 -16.35 12.77 12.79
CA SER A 215 -15.88 13.12 11.46
C SER A 215 -14.38 13.43 11.49
N ALA A 216 -13.71 13.36 10.34
CA ALA A 216 -12.33 13.80 10.21
C ALA A 216 -12.14 15.26 10.66
N ARG A 217 -13.15 16.13 10.51
CA ARG A 217 -13.08 17.51 11.02
C ARG A 217 -13.08 17.56 12.55
N ASP A 218 -13.89 16.73 13.20
CA ASP A 218 -13.92 16.65 14.66
C ASP A 218 -12.58 16.15 15.20
N ILE A 219 -11.99 15.17 14.53
CA ILE A 219 -10.71 14.56 14.91
C ILE A 219 -9.53 15.53 14.67
N PHE A 220 -9.43 16.13 13.49
CA PHE A 220 -8.23 16.89 13.09
C PHE A 220 -8.34 18.42 13.28
N GLU A 221 -9.55 18.96 13.48
CA GLU A 221 -9.77 20.42 13.51
C GLU A 221 -10.48 20.94 14.77
N SER A 222 -11.07 20.07 15.59
CA SER A 222 -11.74 20.51 16.82
C SER A 222 -10.77 21.18 17.79
N ARG A 223 -11.10 22.42 18.17
CA ARG A 223 -10.41 23.19 19.21
C ARG A 223 -10.86 22.84 20.63
N SER A 224 -11.95 22.08 20.76
CA SER A 224 -12.56 21.72 22.05
C SER A 224 -11.94 20.46 22.67
N SER A 225 -11.33 19.61 21.85
CA SER A 225 -10.54 18.47 22.31
C SER A 225 -9.17 19.01 22.75
N SER A 226 -8.79 18.82 24.00
CA SER A 226 -7.51 19.24 24.59
C SER A 226 -6.28 18.50 24.03
N SER A 227 -6.30 18.10 22.76
CA SER A 227 -5.34 17.19 22.13
C SER A 227 -5.11 17.63 20.67
N PHE A 228 -4.14 18.52 20.45
CA PHE A 228 -3.51 18.71 19.14
C PHE A 228 -2.56 17.52 18.87
N THR A 229 -3.10 16.31 18.83
CA THR A 229 -2.30 15.09 18.69
C THR A 229 -2.08 14.78 17.21
N GLY A 230 -0.83 14.50 16.85
CA GLY A 230 -0.53 13.95 15.53
C GLY A 230 -0.96 12.49 15.49
N LEU A 231 -1.87 12.16 14.59
CA LEU A 231 -2.36 10.79 14.36
C LEU A 231 -1.68 10.15 13.14
N THR A 232 -1.38 8.88 13.28
CA THR A 232 -0.91 7.94 12.26
C THR A 232 -2.08 7.11 11.72
N TYR A 233 -1.82 6.17 10.81
CA TYR A 233 -2.88 5.31 10.29
C TYR A 233 -3.40 4.33 11.34
N ASP A 234 -2.56 3.87 12.27
CA ASP A 234 -2.94 2.89 13.28
C ASP A 234 -3.83 3.48 14.38
N ASP A 235 -3.77 4.81 14.59
CA ASP A 235 -4.60 5.53 15.56
C ASP A 235 -6.05 5.72 15.09
N LEU A 236 -6.37 5.38 13.84
CA LEU A 236 -7.66 5.65 13.19
C LEU A 236 -8.34 4.35 12.75
N ILE A 237 -9.67 4.35 12.76
CA ILE A 237 -10.48 3.31 12.13
C ILE A 237 -11.65 3.98 11.38
N CYS A 238 -11.93 3.53 10.16
CA CYS A 238 -13.10 4.01 9.41
C CYS A 238 -14.33 3.21 9.84
N LEU A 239 -15.41 3.91 10.22
CA LEU A 239 -16.67 3.25 10.54
C LEU A 239 -17.33 2.69 9.26
N PRO A 240 -18.06 1.56 9.37
CA PRO A 240 -18.76 0.99 8.24
C PRO A 240 -19.96 1.87 7.83
N GLY A 241 -20.30 1.84 6.55
CA GLY A 241 -21.42 2.57 5.98
C GLY A 241 -22.52 1.66 5.43
N HIS A 242 -23.47 2.26 4.71
CA HIS A 242 -24.53 1.51 4.04
C HIS A 242 -24.04 0.94 2.70
N ILE A 243 -24.21 -0.38 2.50
CA ILE A 243 -23.77 -1.09 1.30
C ILE A 243 -24.96 -1.43 0.42
N ASN A 244 -24.96 -0.94 -0.83
CA ASN A 244 -25.99 -1.21 -1.84
C ASN A 244 -25.41 -1.64 -3.20
N PHE A 245 -24.15 -2.09 -3.23
CA PHE A 245 -23.42 -2.55 -4.42
C PHE A 245 -22.51 -3.75 -4.10
N GLY A 246 -22.06 -4.48 -5.13
CA GLY A 246 -21.14 -5.60 -4.99
C GLY A 246 -19.67 -5.17 -4.98
N VAL A 247 -18.79 -6.02 -4.44
CA VAL A 247 -17.35 -5.73 -4.35
C VAL A 247 -16.71 -5.47 -5.72
N GLN A 248 -17.20 -6.15 -6.76
CA GLN A 248 -16.76 -6.00 -8.14
C GLN A 248 -17.09 -4.64 -8.75
N ASP A 249 -18.07 -3.93 -8.21
CA ASP A 249 -18.51 -2.61 -8.68
C ASP A 249 -17.61 -1.49 -8.12
N VAL A 250 -16.71 -1.81 -7.18
CA VAL A 250 -15.79 -0.84 -6.57
C VAL A 250 -14.66 -0.48 -7.53
N GLY A 251 -14.70 0.77 -7.99
CA GLY A 251 -13.68 1.39 -8.83
C GLY A 251 -12.46 1.84 -8.02
N LEU A 252 -11.28 1.42 -8.45
CA LEU A 252 -10.00 1.77 -7.84
C LEU A 252 -9.19 2.74 -8.71
N ASP A 253 -9.84 3.62 -9.47
CA ASP A 253 -9.11 4.64 -10.21
C ASP A 253 -8.47 5.66 -9.23
N GLY A 254 -7.24 6.07 -9.53
CA GLY A 254 -6.48 7.05 -8.76
C GLY A 254 -5.90 8.15 -9.63
N GLN A 255 -5.27 9.15 -9.00
CA GLN A 255 -4.64 10.27 -9.71
C GLN A 255 -3.19 10.45 -9.22
N PHE A 256 -2.23 10.28 -10.12
CA PHE A 256 -0.80 10.46 -9.83
C PHE A 256 -0.38 11.93 -9.94
N SER A 257 -0.83 12.61 -11.00
CA SER A 257 -0.65 14.04 -11.23
C SER A 257 -1.87 14.60 -11.97
N LYS A 258 -2.01 15.92 -12.12
CA LYS A 258 -3.11 16.53 -12.89
C LYS A 258 -3.37 15.85 -14.24
N GLY A 259 -2.32 15.49 -14.97
CA GLY A 259 -2.40 14.85 -16.29
C GLY A 259 -2.31 13.32 -16.30
N ILE A 260 -2.02 12.65 -15.17
CA ILE A 260 -1.81 11.19 -15.14
C ILE A 260 -2.80 10.53 -14.19
N ARG A 261 -3.73 9.76 -14.77
CA ARG A 261 -4.65 8.85 -14.07
C ARG A 261 -4.06 7.47 -13.93
N LEU A 262 -4.36 6.81 -12.82
CA LEU A 262 -4.02 5.43 -12.54
C LEU A 262 -5.28 4.59 -12.50
N LYS A 263 -5.18 3.32 -12.91
CA LYS A 263 -6.25 2.34 -12.75
C LYS A 263 -6.24 1.64 -11.40
N PHE A 264 -5.14 1.78 -10.67
CA PHE A 264 -4.97 1.32 -9.32
C PHE A 264 -4.08 2.34 -8.56
N PRO A 265 -4.49 2.89 -7.39
CA PRO A 265 -3.83 4.05 -6.76
C PRO A 265 -2.52 3.69 -6.04
N ILE A 266 -1.70 2.79 -6.59
CA ILE A 266 -0.42 2.38 -6.01
C ILE A 266 0.72 2.84 -6.91
N VAL A 267 1.71 3.45 -6.27
CA VAL A 267 2.95 3.95 -6.87
C VAL A 267 4.14 3.24 -6.21
N SER A 268 5.12 2.76 -6.98
CA SER A 268 6.35 2.22 -6.38
C SER A 268 7.36 3.34 -6.09
N SER A 269 7.95 3.32 -4.89
CA SER A 269 8.85 4.38 -4.41
C SER A 269 10.17 4.45 -5.20
N PRO A 270 10.74 5.66 -5.42
CA PRO A 270 12.02 5.84 -6.12
C PRO A 270 13.23 5.45 -5.25
N MET A 271 13.38 4.16 -5.01
CA MET A 271 14.46 3.59 -4.21
C MET A 271 15.21 2.53 -5.00
N ASP A 272 16.53 2.45 -4.80
CA ASP A 272 17.41 1.49 -5.47
C ASP A 272 17.19 0.01 -5.10
N THR A 273 16.36 -0.22 -4.07
CA THR A 273 15.90 -1.56 -3.65
C THR A 273 14.42 -1.80 -3.97
N VAL A 274 13.77 -0.89 -4.72
CA VAL A 274 12.34 -0.99 -5.05
C VAL A 274 12.10 -0.86 -6.54
N THR A 275 12.56 0.21 -7.20
CA THR A 275 12.06 0.55 -8.54
C THR A 275 13.14 0.77 -9.59
N GLU A 276 13.33 -0.24 -10.43
CA GLU A 276 13.96 -0.17 -11.77
C GLU A 276 12.92 -0.55 -12.84
N SER A 277 13.33 -0.72 -14.11
CA SER A 277 12.43 -1.01 -15.23
C SER A 277 11.53 -2.22 -15.03
N LYS A 278 12.00 -3.30 -14.38
CA LYS A 278 11.18 -4.49 -14.11
C LYS A 278 9.97 -4.16 -13.24
N MET A 279 10.20 -3.51 -12.09
CA MET A 279 9.15 -3.03 -11.21
C MET A 279 8.25 -2.01 -11.91
N ALA A 280 8.83 -1.03 -12.62
CA ALA A 280 8.05 -0.01 -13.31
C ALA A 280 7.13 -0.58 -14.41
N ILE A 281 7.61 -1.56 -15.19
CA ILE A 281 6.79 -2.28 -16.18
C ILE A 281 5.66 -3.03 -15.48
N ALA A 282 5.96 -3.79 -14.43
CA ALA A 282 4.95 -4.59 -13.73
C ALA A 282 3.89 -3.71 -13.04
N MET A 283 4.31 -2.63 -12.37
CA MET A 283 3.40 -1.62 -11.81
C MET A 283 2.49 -1.02 -12.88
N ALA A 284 3.04 -0.58 -14.01
CA ALA A 284 2.26 0.01 -15.08
C ALA A 284 1.29 -1.00 -15.72
N LEU A 285 1.68 -2.28 -15.85
CA LEU A 285 0.79 -3.34 -16.35
C LEU A 285 -0.40 -3.60 -15.42
N GLU A 286 -0.18 -3.58 -14.12
CA GLU A 286 -1.22 -3.79 -13.10
C GLU A 286 -2.04 -2.52 -12.79
N GLY A 287 -1.83 -1.43 -13.55
CA GLY A 287 -2.62 -0.20 -13.44
C GLY A 287 -2.11 0.84 -12.46
N GLY A 288 -0.94 0.61 -11.86
CA GLY A 288 -0.18 1.61 -11.09
C GLY A 288 0.82 2.37 -11.96
N ILE A 289 1.86 2.92 -11.32
CA ILE A 289 3.03 3.53 -11.99
C ILE A 289 4.29 3.34 -11.12
N GLY A 290 5.44 3.15 -11.76
CA GLY A 290 6.72 3.10 -11.05
C GLY A 290 7.54 4.38 -11.23
N VAL A 291 8.24 4.80 -10.16
CA VAL A 291 9.19 5.91 -10.18
C VAL A 291 10.63 5.39 -10.16
N ILE A 292 11.36 5.50 -11.27
CA ILE A 292 12.77 5.08 -11.35
C ILE A 292 13.64 5.97 -10.45
N HIS A 293 14.45 5.39 -9.57
CA HIS A 293 15.31 6.14 -8.64
C HIS A 293 16.45 6.90 -9.36
N SER A 294 17.02 7.89 -8.69
CA SER A 294 18.14 8.72 -9.18
C SER A 294 19.53 8.25 -8.72
N ASN A 295 19.60 7.20 -7.90
CA ASN A 295 20.86 6.63 -7.35
C ASN A 295 21.68 5.80 -8.38
N ILE A 296 21.76 6.28 -9.62
CA ILE A 296 22.44 5.72 -10.80
C ILE A 296 22.86 6.89 -11.71
N THR A 297 23.69 6.62 -12.73
CA THR A 297 24.09 7.67 -13.69
C THR A 297 22.89 8.18 -14.49
N VAL A 298 23.05 9.30 -15.19
CA VAL A 298 21.98 9.85 -16.04
C VAL A 298 21.67 8.88 -17.17
N GLU A 299 22.70 8.31 -17.77
CA GLU A 299 22.62 7.37 -18.89
C GLU A 299 21.92 6.07 -18.48
N GLU A 300 22.25 5.55 -17.30
CA GLU A 300 21.60 4.35 -16.74
C GLU A 300 20.12 4.60 -16.45
N GLN A 301 19.78 5.74 -15.84
CA GLN A 301 18.38 6.09 -15.55
C GLN A 301 17.55 6.25 -16.83
N VAL A 302 18.14 6.91 -17.84
CA VAL A 302 17.55 7.02 -19.18
C VAL A 302 17.36 5.65 -19.82
N ALA A 303 18.32 4.74 -19.68
CA ALA A 303 18.19 3.38 -20.19
C ALA A 303 17.05 2.61 -19.49
N GLU A 304 16.87 2.77 -18.17
CA GLU A 304 15.74 2.20 -17.43
C GLU A 304 14.39 2.75 -17.93
N VAL A 305 14.26 4.07 -18.09
CA VAL A 305 13.05 4.70 -18.68
C VAL A 305 12.79 4.16 -20.08
N ALA A 306 13.81 4.11 -20.93
CA ALA A 306 13.70 3.61 -22.30
C ALA A 306 13.23 2.15 -22.34
N LYS A 307 13.70 1.28 -21.42
CA LYS A 307 13.20 -0.10 -21.30
C LYS A 307 11.70 -0.15 -21.03
N VAL A 308 11.19 0.73 -20.16
CA VAL A 308 9.74 0.80 -19.88
C VAL A 308 8.97 1.33 -21.11
N LYS A 309 9.42 2.42 -21.73
CA LYS A 309 8.76 3.03 -22.91
C LYS A 309 8.84 2.17 -24.17
N ARG A 310 9.80 1.25 -24.26
CA ARG A 310 9.87 0.20 -25.30
C ARG A 310 8.74 -0.81 -25.16
N PHE A 311 8.14 -0.94 -23.99
CA PHE A 311 6.93 -1.74 -23.81
C PHE A 311 5.75 -0.97 -24.42
N ARG A 312 5.43 -1.30 -25.67
CA ARG A 312 4.33 -0.70 -26.43
C ARG A 312 3.30 -1.77 -26.76
N ASN A 313 2.03 -1.40 -26.68
CA ASN A 313 0.96 -2.21 -27.24
C ASN A 313 0.39 -1.48 -28.45
N GLY A 314 0.68 -1.93 -29.67
CA GLY A 314 0.12 -1.33 -30.88
C GLY A 314 1.10 -1.34 -32.05
N PHE A 315 1.11 -0.25 -32.83
CA PHE A 315 2.05 -0.05 -33.92
C PHE A 315 3.44 0.32 -33.37
N ILE A 316 4.43 -0.52 -33.67
CA ILE A 316 5.84 -0.23 -33.45
C ILE A 316 6.32 0.54 -34.68
N THR A 317 6.40 1.86 -34.57
CA THR A 317 6.72 2.78 -35.69
C THR A 317 8.21 2.83 -36.06
N ASP A 318 9.09 2.33 -35.18
CA ASP A 318 10.53 2.27 -35.42
C ASP A 318 11.07 0.88 -35.05
N PRO A 319 10.69 -0.17 -35.81
CA PRO A 319 11.19 -1.51 -35.55
C PRO A 319 12.66 -1.62 -35.99
N VAL A 320 13.48 -2.30 -35.19
CA VAL A 320 14.87 -2.60 -35.54
C VAL A 320 14.90 -3.46 -36.80
N CYS A 321 15.36 -2.88 -37.90
CA CYS A 321 15.53 -3.56 -39.19
C CYS A 321 16.97 -4.11 -39.31
N ILE A 322 17.15 -5.13 -40.14
CA ILE A 322 18.46 -5.75 -40.39
C ILE A 322 18.67 -6.01 -41.88
N SER A 323 19.92 -5.96 -42.32
CA SER A 323 20.30 -6.25 -43.71
C SER A 323 20.25 -7.76 -43.99
N PRO A 324 19.89 -8.20 -45.21
CA PRO A 324 20.00 -9.61 -45.62
C PRO A 324 21.44 -10.11 -45.59
N LEU A 325 22.43 -9.21 -45.61
CA LEU A 325 23.85 -9.51 -45.54
C LEU A 325 24.35 -9.74 -44.10
N MET A 326 23.56 -9.48 -43.07
CA MET A 326 23.95 -9.78 -41.70
C MET A 326 24.15 -11.30 -41.51
N THR A 327 25.17 -11.71 -40.75
CA THR A 327 25.39 -13.12 -40.39
C THR A 327 24.49 -13.55 -39.24
N LEU A 328 24.25 -14.85 -39.08
CA LEU A 328 23.48 -15.35 -37.93
C LEU A 328 24.19 -15.12 -36.59
N SER A 329 25.53 -15.11 -36.59
CA SER A 329 26.35 -14.79 -35.42
C SER A 329 26.14 -13.34 -34.94
N GLU A 330 26.11 -12.39 -35.88
CA GLU A 330 25.79 -10.99 -35.59
C GLU A 330 24.34 -10.83 -35.12
N LEU A 331 23.40 -11.54 -35.76
CA LEU A 331 22.00 -11.55 -35.35
C LEU A 331 21.82 -12.06 -33.91
N ASP A 332 22.58 -13.06 -33.47
CA ASP A 332 22.50 -13.56 -32.10
C ASP A 332 23.03 -12.55 -31.07
N LYS A 333 24.08 -11.79 -31.43
CA LYS A 333 24.54 -10.67 -30.60
C LYS A 333 23.46 -9.60 -30.50
N LEU A 334 22.85 -9.23 -31.63
CA LEU A 334 21.76 -8.26 -31.67
C LEU A 334 20.54 -8.73 -30.85
N ARG A 335 20.17 -10.01 -30.93
CA ARG A 335 19.10 -10.61 -30.12
C ARG A 335 19.34 -10.45 -28.62
N LYS A 336 20.58 -10.69 -28.17
CA LYS A 336 20.96 -10.50 -26.75
C LYS A 336 20.86 -9.03 -26.34
N GLN A 337 21.26 -8.11 -27.21
CA GLN A 337 21.21 -6.66 -26.94
C GLN A 337 19.76 -6.13 -26.92
N CYS A 338 18.94 -6.54 -27.88
CA CYS A 338 17.56 -6.07 -28.03
C CYS A 338 16.58 -6.76 -27.09
N GLY A 339 16.87 -8.00 -26.65
CA GLY A 339 15.98 -8.77 -25.78
C GLY A 339 14.78 -9.41 -26.50
N PHE A 340 14.74 -9.39 -27.83
CA PHE A 340 13.72 -10.05 -28.65
C PHE A 340 14.36 -10.72 -29.88
N SER A 341 13.60 -11.60 -30.53
CA SER A 341 14.14 -12.55 -31.51
C SER A 341 13.62 -12.41 -32.93
N GLY A 342 12.71 -11.47 -33.17
CA GLY A 342 12.08 -11.24 -34.48
C GLY A 342 12.45 -9.89 -35.06
N PHE A 343 12.93 -9.85 -36.31
CA PHE A 343 13.38 -8.65 -36.99
C PHE A 343 12.87 -8.61 -38.44
N PRO A 344 12.32 -7.47 -38.92
CA PRO A 344 12.12 -7.23 -40.33
C PRO A 344 13.48 -7.12 -41.05
N VAL A 345 13.54 -7.68 -42.25
CA VAL A 345 14.74 -7.65 -43.10
C VAL A 345 14.47 -6.68 -44.25
N THR A 346 15.22 -5.58 -44.28
CA THR A 346 15.15 -4.58 -45.36
C THR A 346 16.40 -4.66 -46.23
N ASP A 347 16.33 -4.13 -47.45
CA ASP A 347 17.43 -4.16 -48.43
C ASP A 347 18.76 -3.59 -47.90
N ASP A 348 18.71 -2.48 -47.17
CA ASP A 348 19.86 -1.83 -46.54
C ASP A 348 19.99 -2.10 -45.03
N GLY A 349 18.96 -2.67 -44.41
CA GLY A 349 18.87 -2.86 -42.96
C GLY A 349 18.36 -1.64 -42.18
N CYS A 350 17.89 -0.60 -42.85
CA CYS A 350 17.33 0.60 -42.24
C CYS A 350 15.79 0.57 -42.21
N MET A 351 15.21 1.35 -41.28
CA MET A 351 13.77 1.64 -41.25
C MET A 351 13.39 2.51 -42.47
N GLY A 352 12.22 2.29 -43.06
CA GLY A 352 11.71 3.08 -44.19
C GLY A 352 12.19 2.55 -45.55
N SER A 353 13.03 1.52 -45.56
CA SER A 353 13.54 0.89 -46.77
C SER A 353 12.70 -0.32 -47.19
N MET A 354 13.04 -0.95 -48.32
CA MET A 354 12.20 -1.97 -48.95
C MET A 354 12.18 -3.24 -48.10
N LEU A 355 10.99 -3.70 -47.69
CA LEU A 355 10.86 -4.93 -46.91
C LEU A 355 11.10 -6.16 -47.80
N LEU A 356 12.11 -6.95 -47.48
CA LEU A 356 12.45 -8.19 -48.21
C LEU A 356 11.91 -9.44 -47.52
N GLY A 357 11.76 -9.39 -46.20
CA GLY A 357 11.32 -10.54 -45.41
C GLY A 357 11.32 -10.30 -43.91
N PHE A 358 11.23 -11.39 -43.16
CA PHE A 358 11.27 -11.38 -41.70
C PHE A 358 12.02 -12.59 -41.19
N VAL A 359 12.82 -12.40 -40.14
CA VAL A 359 13.52 -13.49 -39.47
C VAL A 359 13.08 -13.57 -38.02
N SER A 360 12.79 -14.78 -37.56
CA SER A 360 12.41 -15.10 -36.19
C SER A 360 13.37 -16.13 -35.59
N ARG A 361 13.22 -16.42 -34.29
CA ARG A 361 14.02 -17.45 -33.62
C ARG A 361 13.95 -18.81 -34.32
N ARG A 362 12.73 -19.23 -34.70
CA ARG A 362 12.44 -20.54 -35.29
C ARG A 362 13.15 -20.75 -36.62
N ASP A 363 13.36 -19.68 -37.37
CA ASP A 363 14.03 -19.73 -38.68
C ASP A 363 15.53 -20.02 -38.56
N CYS A 364 16.10 -19.88 -37.35
CA CYS A 364 17.55 -19.99 -37.13
C CYS A 364 17.96 -21.06 -36.12
N ASP A 365 17.04 -21.63 -35.33
CA ASP A 365 17.37 -22.44 -34.13
C ASP A 365 18.25 -23.67 -34.45
N PHE A 366 18.08 -24.27 -35.63
CA PHE A 366 18.76 -25.53 -35.99
C PHE A 366 19.85 -25.37 -37.07
N ILE A 367 20.24 -24.13 -37.38
CA ILE A 367 21.22 -23.84 -38.43
C ILE A 367 22.64 -23.92 -37.87
N LYS A 368 23.44 -24.83 -38.42
CA LYS A 368 24.89 -24.98 -38.17
C LYS A 368 25.68 -23.95 -39.01
N GLY A 369 26.90 -23.60 -38.61
CA GLY A 369 27.74 -22.66 -39.37
C GLY A 369 27.22 -21.22 -39.34
N ARG A 370 27.02 -20.68 -38.13
CA ARG A 370 26.36 -19.39 -37.91
C ARG A 370 27.18 -18.17 -38.34
N ASP A 371 28.51 -18.32 -38.41
CA ASP A 371 29.42 -17.23 -38.79
C ASP A 371 29.45 -16.99 -40.30
N SER A 372 29.11 -18.00 -41.12
CA SER A 372 29.08 -17.89 -42.59
C SER A 372 27.68 -17.74 -43.18
N THR A 373 26.65 -18.24 -42.49
CA THR A 373 25.26 -18.18 -42.97
C THR A 373 24.69 -16.77 -42.84
N ARG A 374 24.08 -16.27 -43.92
CA ARG A 374 23.51 -14.92 -44.01
C ARG A 374 22.01 -14.94 -43.74
N VAL A 375 21.48 -13.90 -43.10
CA VAL A 375 20.05 -13.77 -42.76
C VAL A 375 19.15 -13.92 -43.99
N GLY A 376 19.54 -13.33 -45.13
CA GLY A 376 18.75 -13.39 -46.37
C GLY A 376 18.52 -14.80 -46.91
N GLN A 377 19.34 -15.78 -46.53
CA GLN A 377 19.22 -17.19 -46.93
C GLN A 377 18.17 -17.96 -46.12
N VAL A 378 17.85 -17.48 -44.91
CA VAL A 378 17.02 -18.22 -43.93
C VAL A 378 15.71 -17.50 -43.59
N MET A 379 15.63 -16.20 -43.85
CA MET A 379 14.44 -15.40 -43.57
C MET A 379 13.20 -15.90 -44.34
N THR A 380 12.02 -15.70 -43.75
CA THR A 380 10.76 -15.83 -44.48
C THR A 380 10.68 -14.69 -45.49
N LYS A 381 10.56 -15.01 -46.79
CA LYS A 381 10.44 -14.01 -47.86
C LYS A 381 9.10 -13.28 -47.76
N ILE A 382 9.07 -12.01 -48.19
CA ILE A 382 7.85 -11.18 -48.18
C ILE A 382 6.65 -11.84 -48.87
N SER A 383 6.87 -12.62 -49.94
CA SER A 383 5.81 -13.35 -50.67
C SER A 383 5.08 -14.41 -49.83
N ALA A 384 5.69 -14.90 -48.75
CA ALA A 384 5.13 -15.89 -47.83
C ALA A 384 4.68 -15.28 -46.49
N MET A 385 4.69 -13.95 -46.38
CA MET A 385 4.33 -13.22 -45.17
C MET A 385 2.96 -12.58 -45.29
N GLN A 386 2.25 -12.52 -44.17
CA GLN A 386 1.15 -11.59 -44.03
C GLN A 386 1.71 -10.19 -43.79
N ILE A 387 1.30 -9.23 -44.59
CA ILE A 387 1.57 -7.79 -44.44
C ILE A 387 0.24 -7.03 -44.42
N ALA A 388 0.27 -5.80 -43.95
CA ALA A 388 -0.84 -4.85 -44.08
C ALA A 388 -0.34 -3.52 -44.66
N GLU A 389 -1.20 -2.81 -45.38
CA GLU A 389 -0.87 -1.51 -45.95
C GLU A 389 -0.96 -0.39 -44.89
N GLU A 390 -0.19 0.68 -45.10
CA GLU A 390 -0.27 1.90 -44.30
C GLU A 390 -1.70 2.48 -44.31
N GLY A 391 -2.12 3.03 -43.16
CA GLY A 391 -3.50 3.50 -42.97
C GLY A 391 -4.46 2.45 -42.41
N VAL A 392 -4.02 1.19 -42.23
CA VAL A 392 -4.80 0.18 -41.50
C VAL A 392 -5.01 0.60 -40.05
N ASP A 393 -6.23 0.41 -39.55
CA ASP A 393 -6.53 0.66 -38.14
C ASP A 393 -5.96 -0.46 -37.25
N LEU A 394 -5.78 -0.17 -35.95
CA LEU A 394 -5.18 -1.13 -35.03
C LEU A 394 -6.05 -2.38 -34.81
N SER A 395 -7.38 -2.23 -34.81
CA SER A 395 -8.33 -3.33 -34.63
C SER A 395 -8.28 -4.30 -35.81
N GLU A 396 -8.18 -3.77 -37.02
CA GLU A 396 -8.04 -4.51 -38.26
C GLU A 396 -6.66 -5.17 -38.36
N ALA A 397 -5.59 -4.46 -38.00
CA ALA A 397 -4.25 -5.06 -37.88
C ALA A 397 -4.25 -6.23 -36.87
N HIS A 398 -4.96 -6.08 -35.76
CA HIS A 398 -5.15 -7.16 -34.78
C HIS A 398 -5.94 -8.34 -35.35
N ARG A 399 -6.97 -8.10 -36.18
CA ARG A 399 -7.74 -9.14 -36.87
C ARG A 399 -6.87 -9.92 -37.84
N LEU A 400 -6.15 -9.23 -38.74
CA LEU A 400 -5.22 -9.85 -39.70
C LEU A 400 -4.13 -10.70 -39.01
N LEU A 401 -3.61 -10.21 -37.87
CA LEU A 401 -2.61 -10.94 -37.10
C LEU A 401 -3.19 -12.19 -36.40
N LYS A 402 -4.45 -12.13 -35.94
CA LYS A 402 -5.16 -13.30 -35.39
C LYS A 402 -5.43 -14.35 -36.47
N ASP A 403 -5.93 -13.92 -37.63
CA ASP A 403 -6.33 -14.79 -38.75
C ASP A 403 -5.10 -15.50 -39.36
N SER A 404 -4.01 -14.77 -39.57
CA SER A 404 -2.76 -15.32 -40.11
C SER A 404 -2.04 -16.28 -39.14
N ARG A 405 -2.42 -16.27 -37.85
CA ARG A 405 -1.78 -17.02 -36.76
C ARG A 405 -0.27 -16.79 -36.65
N LYS A 406 0.25 -15.70 -37.22
CA LYS A 406 1.67 -15.33 -37.16
C LYS A 406 1.97 -14.55 -35.88
N GLY A 407 3.26 -14.41 -35.57
CA GLY A 407 3.71 -13.70 -34.37
C GLY A 407 3.82 -12.18 -34.54
N LYS A 408 4.01 -11.72 -35.78
CA LYS A 408 4.27 -10.32 -36.14
C LYS A 408 3.60 -10.00 -37.47
N LEU A 409 3.16 -8.75 -37.65
CA LEU A 409 2.53 -8.22 -38.86
C LEU A 409 3.22 -6.91 -39.25
N PRO A 410 4.07 -6.89 -40.29
CA PRO A 410 4.65 -5.66 -40.81
C PRO A 410 3.61 -4.81 -41.53
N ILE A 411 3.73 -3.49 -41.37
CA ILE A 411 2.93 -2.48 -42.07
C ILE A 411 3.84 -1.83 -43.10
N VAL A 412 3.40 -1.78 -44.35
CA VAL A 412 4.20 -1.26 -45.47
C VAL A 412 3.44 -0.20 -46.27
N THR A 413 4.18 0.72 -46.89
CA THR A 413 3.60 1.64 -47.88
C THR A 413 3.21 0.90 -49.16
N LYS A 414 2.49 1.58 -50.06
CA LYS A 414 2.21 1.05 -51.41
C LYS A 414 3.48 0.72 -52.21
N ALA A 415 4.60 1.36 -51.88
CA ALA A 415 5.90 1.09 -52.49
C ALA A 415 6.66 -0.09 -51.83
N GLY A 416 6.05 -0.78 -50.87
CA GLY A 416 6.64 -1.95 -50.17
C GLY A 416 7.66 -1.60 -49.08
N ARG A 417 7.72 -0.32 -48.66
CA ARG A 417 8.64 0.15 -47.61
C ARG A 417 8.03 -0.05 -46.23
N ILE A 418 8.80 -0.55 -45.26
CA ILE A 418 8.29 -0.76 -43.91
C ILE A 418 8.06 0.57 -43.18
N VAL A 419 6.91 0.71 -42.53
CA VAL A 419 6.56 1.89 -41.71
C VAL A 419 6.25 1.55 -40.26
N ALA A 420 5.76 0.34 -39.99
CA ALA A 420 5.49 -0.12 -38.64
C ALA A 420 5.46 -1.65 -38.52
N LEU A 421 5.38 -2.14 -37.29
CA LEU A 421 5.23 -3.56 -36.97
C LEU A 421 4.21 -3.75 -35.84
N VAL A 422 3.30 -4.72 -35.97
CA VAL A 422 2.38 -5.12 -34.90
C VAL A 422 2.76 -6.51 -34.40
N ALA A 423 2.67 -6.76 -33.09
CA ALA A 423 3.06 -8.02 -32.49
C ALA A 423 1.96 -8.74 -31.72
N ARG A 424 1.91 -10.07 -31.85
CA ARG A 424 0.93 -10.91 -31.17
C ARG A 424 1.17 -10.97 -29.65
N THR A 425 2.43 -10.80 -29.24
CA THR A 425 2.79 -10.67 -27.82
C THR A 425 2.07 -9.52 -27.15
N ASP A 426 1.86 -8.44 -27.88
CA ASP A 426 1.31 -7.20 -27.34
C ASP A 426 -0.21 -7.31 -27.19
N LEU A 427 -0.87 -7.98 -28.15
CA LEU A 427 -2.25 -8.44 -28.05
C LEU A 427 -2.49 -9.32 -26.82
N LYS A 428 -1.60 -10.30 -26.60
CA LYS A 428 -1.71 -11.18 -25.43
C LYS A 428 -1.56 -10.38 -24.13
N LYS A 429 -0.55 -9.51 -24.04
CA LYS A 429 -0.34 -8.64 -22.88
C LYS A 429 -1.52 -7.70 -22.64
N GLN A 430 -2.18 -7.18 -23.68
CA GLN A 430 -3.37 -6.35 -23.52
C GLN A 430 -4.55 -7.14 -22.93
N ALA A 431 -4.70 -8.42 -23.32
CA ALA A 431 -5.72 -9.30 -22.77
C ALA A 431 -5.40 -9.71 -21.33
N ASP A 432 -4.13 -10.01 -21.04
CA ASP A 432 -3.65 -10.43 -19.71
C ASP A 432 -3.67 -9.24 -18.71
N PHE A 433 -3.43 -8.01 -19.19
CA PHE A 433 -3.33 -6.79 -18.39
C PHE A 433 -4.26 -5.67 -18.91
N PRO A 434 -5.59 -5.81 -18.72
CA PRO A 434 -6.56 -4.85 -19.22
C PRO A 434 -6.50 -3.50 -18.49
N MET A 435 -6.01 -3.47 -17.24
CA MET A 435 -5.92 -2.27 -16.41
C MET A 435 -4.62 -1.49 -16.61
N ALA A 436 -3.78 -1.86 -17.58
CA ALA A 436 -2.47 -1.26 -17.76
C ALA A 436 -2.51 0.27 -17.97
N THR A 437 -1.71 1.00 -17.19
CA THR A 437 -1.52 2.45 -17.28
C THR A 437 -0.66 2.81 -18.48
N LYS A 438 -1.28 3.41 -19.49
CA LYS A 438 -0.65 3.76 -20.77
C LYS A 438 -0.76 5.25 -21.10
N ASP A 439 0.12 5.73 -21.95
CA ASP A 439 0.03 7.04 -22.58
C ASP A 439 -0.81 7.02 -23.88
N GLY A 440 -0.94 8.18 -24.52
CA GLY A 440 -1.70 8.31 -25.78
C GLY A 440 -1.11 7.51 -26.94
N ASN A 441 0.15 7.08 -26.86
CA ASN A 441 0.83 6.24 -27.84
C ASN A 441 0.76 4.75 -27.47
N ASN A 442 -0.07 4.37 -26.50
CA ASN A 442 -0.17 3.02 -25.95
C ASN A 442 1.15 2.44 -25.40
N CYS A 443 2.09 3.30 -25.01
CA CYS A 443 3.27 2.90 -24.26
C CYS A 443 2.94 2.87 -22.76
N LEU A 444 3.58 1.99 -21.99
CA LEU A 444 3.45 2.04 -20.53
C LEU A 444 3.93 3.38 -19.99
N ARG A 445 3.25 3.89 -18.95
CA ARG A 445 3.67 5.11 -18.26
C ARG A 445 4.77 4.83 -17.25
N VAL A 446 5.70 5.76 -17.11
CA VAL A 446 6.80 5.69 -16.14
C VAL A 446 7.17 7.09 -15.65
N ALA A 447 7.48 7.18 -14.36
CA ALA A 447 8.04 8.39 -13.76
C ALA A 447 9.52 8.18 -13.38
N ALA A 448 10.26 9.25 -13.18
CA ALA A 448 11.64 9.20 -12.71
C ALA A 448 11.89 10.23 -11.62
N ALA A 449 12.71 9.87 -10.63
CA ALA A 449 13.14 10.78 -9.58
C ALA A 449 14.34 11.62 -10.04
N VAL A 450 14.39 12.87 -9.57
CA VAL A 450 15.54 13.77 -9.76
C VAL A 450 15.83 14.53 -8.47
N GLY A 451 17.06 14.98 -8.30
CA GLY A 451 17.44 15.86 -7.18
C GLY A 451 17.00 17.31 -7.41
N THR A 452 17.61 18.22 -6.64
CA THR A 452 17.34 19.66 -6.71
C THR A 452 18.55 20.48 -7.15
N ARG A 453 19.64 19.82 -7.56
CA ARG A 453 20.89 20.51 -7.91
C ARG A 453 20.81 21.10 -9.32
N PRO A 454 21.55 22.19 -9.63
CA PRO A 454 21.57 22.73 -10.99
C PRO A 454 21.96 21.72 -12.07
N SER A 455 22.83 20.76 -11.74
CA SER A 455 23.22 19.65 -12.63
C SER A 455 22.09 18.69 -12.95
N ASP A 456 21.05 18.60 -12.10
CA ASP A 456 19.88 17.75 -12.37
C ASP A 456 19.07 18.25 -13.58
N ARG A 457 19.29 19.49 -14.06
CA ARG A 457 18.64 20.00 -15.28
C ARG A 457 19.00 19.17 -16.51
N ASP A 458 20.25 18.71 -16.62
CA ASP A 458 20.70 17.88 -17.73
C ASP A 458 20.11 16.46 -17.63
N ARG A 459 19.98 15.94 -16.40
CA ARG A 459 19.25 14.70 -16.12
C ARG A 459 17.79 14.80 -16.58
N VAL A 460 17.09 15.88 -16.21
CA VAL A 460 15.70 16.12 -16.64
C VAL A 460 15.60 16.17 -18.17
N ARG A 461 16.44 16.95 -18.86
CA ARG A 461 16.45 17.02 -20.34
C ARG A 461 16.59 15.63 -20.96
N SER A 462 17.52 14.82 -20.43
CA SER A 462 17.81 13.48 -20.95
C SER A 462 16.64 12.52 -20.71
N LEU A 463 15.99 12.59 -19.55
CA LEU A 463 14.81 11.78 -19.23
C LEU A 463 13.58 12.18 -20.07
N VAL A 464 13.38 13.48 -20.30
CA VAL A 464 12.31 13.99 -21.19
C VAL A 464 12.54 13.52 -22.62
N ALA A 465 13.78 13.60 -23.12
CA ALA A 465 14.13 13.07 -24.44
C ALA A 465 13.89 11.55 -24.55
N ALA A 466 14.05 10.81 -23.45
CA ALA A 466 13.76 9.38 -23.38
C ALA A 466 12.25 9.06 -23.29
N GLY A 467 11.39 10.07 -23.12
CA GLY A 467 9.94 9.93 -23.06
C GLY A 467 9.38 9.60 -21.68
N VAL A 468 10.01 10.08 -20.60
CA VAL A 468 9.44 9.99 -19.24
C VAL A 468 8.10 10.73 -19.16
N ASP A 469 7.12 10.16 -18.46
CA ASP A 469 5.78 10.76 -18.34
C ASP A 469 5.69 11.81 -17.23
N ALA A 470 6.50 11.66 -16.18
CA ALA A 470 6.53 12.57 -15.04
C ALA A 470 7.88 12.57 -14.32
N ILE A 471 8.21 13.70 -13.71
CA ILE A 471 9.38 13.87 -12.84
C ILE A 471 8.92 14.01 -11.39
N VAL A 472 9.53 13.24 -10.49
CA VAL A 472 9.36 13.38 -9.04
C VAL A 472 10.60 14.05 -8.48
N VAL A 473 10.47 15.25 -7.94
CA VAL A 473 11.60 15.91 -7.26
C VAL A 473 11.75 15.27 -5.88
N ASP A 474 12.82 14.51 -5.69
CA ASP A 474 13.03 13.69 -4.51
C ASP A 474 13.92 14.42 -3.49
N SER A 475 13.28 15.06 -2.51
CA SER A 475 13.96 15.70 -1.38
C SER A 475 13.36 15.22 -0.05
N SER A 476 14.20 15.16 1.00
CA SER A 476 13.73 14.87 2.36
C SER A 476 12.77 15.94 2.89
N GLN A 477 13.03 17.22 2.57
CA GLN A 477 12.20 18.37 2.92
C GLN A 477 12.06 19.26 1.66
N GLY A 478 10.90 19.22 1.02
CA GLY A 478 10.69 19.77 -0.32
C GLY A 478 10.47 21.28 -0.42
N ASP A 479 10.13 21.96 0.68
CA ASP A 479 9.97 23.42 0.75
C ASP A 479 11.34 24.07 0.93
N SER A 480 12.05 24.19 -0.20
CA SER A 480 13.38 24.79 -0.29
C SER A 480 13.48 25.62 -1.56
N VAL A 481 14.29 26.68 -1.51
CA VAL A 481 14.58 27.54 -2.68
C VAL A 481 15.05 26.72 -3.89
N PHE A 482 15.88 25.70 -3.68
CA PHE A 482 16.37 24.82 -4.74
C PHE A 482 15.24 24.06 -5.46
N GLN A 483 14.30 23.48 -4.69
CA GLN A 483 13.17 22.79 -5.28
C GLN A 483 12.21 23.77 -5.98
N HIS A 484 11.99 24.95 -5.41
CA HIS A 484 11.15 25.97 -6.02
C HIS A 484 11.69 26.40 -7.38
N GLU A 485 13.00 26.64 -7.46
CA GLU A 485 13.68 27.03 -8.69
C GLU A 485 13.64 25.95 -9.76
N ILE A 486 13.93 24.68 -9.42
CA ILE A 486 13.93 23.60 -10.40
C ILE A 486 12.52 23.29 -10.91
N VAL A 487 11.49 23.36 -10.05
CA VAL A 487 10.09 23.21 -10.46
C VAL A 487 9.69 24.32 -11.44
N LYS A 488 9.93 25.59 -11.08
CA LYS A 488 9.62 26.73 -11.97
C LYS A 488 10.34 26.63 -13.31
N TRP A 489 11.61 26.23 -13.28
CA TRP A 489 12.40 25.99 -14.49
C TRP A 489 11.78 24.87 -15.34
N MET A 490 11.46 23.71 -14.76
CA MET A 490 10.84 22.60 -15.50
C MET A 490 9.51 22.99 -16.13
N LYS A 491 8.65 23.73 -15.41
CA LYS A 491 7.37 24.19 -15.96
C LYS A 491 7.53 25.26 -17.05
N THR A 492 8.65 25.99 -17.06
CA THR A 492 8.99 26.96 -18.11
C THR A 492 9.53 26.27 -19.37
N GLU A 493 10.48 25.36 -19.20
CA GLU A 493 11.15 24.64 -20.30
C GLU A 493 10.24 23.59 -20.94
N PHE A 494 9.48 22.85 -20.12
CA PHE A 494 8.65 21.71 -20.53
C PHE A 494 7.21 21.90 -20.05
N LYS A 495 6.40 22.62 -20.84
CA LYS A 495 5.03 23.00 -20.46
C LYS A 495 4.13 21.80 -20.14
N ASP A 496 4.26 20.72 -20.89
CA ASP A 496 3.40 19.53 -20.76
C ASP A 496 3.92 18.51 -19.74
N LEU A 497 5.17 18.66 -19.28
CA LEU A 497 5.78 17.73 -18.34
C LEU A 497 5.06 17.79 -16.99
N GLN A 498 4.71 16.62 -16.49
CA GLN A 498 4.10 16.45 -15.18
C GLN A 498 5.17 16.45 -14.10
N VAL A 499 5.05 17.35 -13.12
CA VAL A 499 6.02 17.50 -12.04
C VAL A 499 5.37 17.23 -10.69
N VAL A 500 5.90 16.26 -9.95
CA VAL A 500 5.52 15.94 -8.57
C VAL A 500 6.55 16.57 -7.62
N GLY A 501 6.11 17.48 -6.76
CA GLY A 501 6.96 18.12 -5.75
C GLY A 501 6.82 17.46 -4.37
N GLY A 502 7.90 17.42 -3.61
CA GLY A 502 7.91 16.87 -2.26
C GLY A 502 9.31 16.66 -1.67
N ASN A 503 9.42 16.11 -0.47
CA ASN A 503 8.29 15.73 0.37
C ASN A 503 7.81 16.91 1.25
N VAL A 504 6.49 17.00 1.48
CA VAL A 504 5.88 18.01 2.38
C VAL A 504 5.05 17.35 3.47
N VAL A 505 4.91 17.99 4.64
CA VAL A 505 4.07 17.50 5.75
C VAL A 505 3.15 18.57 6.36
N THR A 506 3.21 19.80 5.83
CA THR A 506 2.40 20.94 6.29
C THR A 506 1.71 21.67 5.14
N LYS A 507 0.63 22.38 5.48
CA LYS A 507 -0.13 23.22 4.53
C LYS A 507 0.72 24.33 3.92
N LEU A 508 1.64 24.92 4.68
CA LEU A 508 2.49 26.02 4.21
C LEU A 508 3.45 25.54 3.12
N GLN A 509 4.16 24.44 3.38
CA GLN A 509 5.05 23.81 2.40
C GLN A 509 4.30 23.42 1.12
N ALA A 510 3.11 22.82 1.28
CA ALA A 510 2.25 22.46 0.17
C ALA A 510 1.84 23.69 -0.66
N LYS A 511 1.45 24.80 0.00
CA LYS A 511 1.09 26.06 -0.67
C LYS A 511 2.25 26.58 -1.54
N HIS A 512 3.46 26.65 -0.99
CA HIS A 512 4.62 27.13 -1.74
C HIS A 512 4.90 26.31 -3.00
N LEU A 513 4.85 24.98 -2.91
CA LEU A 513 5.06 24.11 -4.07
C LEU A 513 3.93 24.22 -5.10
N ILE A 514 2.67 24.33 -4.65
CA ILE A 514 1.52 24.58 -5.53
C ILE A 514 1.71 25.88 -6.31
N GLU A 515 2.13 26.96 -5.65
CA GLU A 515 2.41 28.26 -6.27
C GLU A 515 3.60 28.21 -7.24
N CYS A 516 4.55 27.28 -7.06
CA CYS A 516 5.61 27.01 -8.03
C CYS A 516 5.12 26.30 -9.29
N GLY A 517 3.93 25.68 -9.25
CA GLY A 517 3.30 25.05 -10.42
C GLY A 517 3.42 23.52 -10.46
N VAL A 518 3.58 22.84 -9.32
CA VAL A 518 3.56 21.37 -9.28
C VAL A 518 2.22 20.80 -9.75
N ASP A 519 2.26 19.65 -10.41
CA ASP A 519 1.09 18.91 -10.89
C ASP A 519 0.62 17.84 -9.88
N ALA A 520 1.41 17.56 -8.85
CA ALA A 520 1.04 16.75 -7.69
C ALA A 520 1.95 17.07 -6.49
N LEU A 521 1.49 16.68 -5.29
CA LEU A 521 2.29 16.75 -4.07
C LEU A 521 2.59 15.35 -3.53
N ARG A 522 3.84 15.09 -3.17
CA ARG A 522 4.27 13.91 -2.42
C ARG A 522 4.37 14.24 -0.94
N VAL A 523 3.58 13.54 -0.12
CA VAL A 523 3.35 13.88 1.29
C VAL A 523 3.89 12.81 2.22
N GLY A 524 4.75 13.22 3.17
CA GLY A 524 5.28 12.35 4.22
C GLY A 524 6.77 12.58 4.49
N MET A 525 7.16 12.68 5.75
CA MET A 525 8.56 12.91 6.15
C MET A 525 8.88 12.14 7.43
N GLY A 526 9.89 11.27 7.36
CA GLY A 526 10.41 10.55 8.52
C GLY A 526 9.55 9.39 9.05
N ILE A 527 8.53 8.95 8.30
CA ILE A 527 7.58 7.89 8.69
C ILE A 527 7.75 6.58 7.90
N GLY A 528 8.71 6.53 6.98
CA GLY A 528 8.99 5.31 6.22
C GLY A 528 9.54 4.23 7.14
N SER A 529 9.26 2.95 6.87
CA SER A 529 9.63 1.82 7.73
C SER A 529 11.14 1.63 7.98
N ILE A 530 11.98 2.41 7.29
CA ILE A 530 13.44 2.39 7.37
C ILE A 530 14.02 3.80 7.45
N CYS A 531 13.19 4.79 7.76
CA CYS A 531 13.58 6.18 7.88
C CYS A 531 13.63 6.55 9.37
N THR A 532 14.72 7.17 9.79
CA THR A 532 14.96 7.60 11.17
C THR A 532 15.03 9.13 11.27
N THR A 533 14.57 9.87 10.25
CA THR A 533 14.63 11.34 10.23
C THR A 533 13.93 11.99 11.43
N GLN A 534 12.80 11.44 11.91
CA GLN A 534 12.14 11.99 13.10
C GLN A 534 12.96 11.78 14.37
N GLU A 535 13.65 10.65 14.49
CA GLU A 535 14.49 10.34 15.64
C GLU A 535 15.79 11.16 15.62
N VAL A 536 16.43 11.25 14.46
CA VAL A 536 17.77 11.85 14.32
C VAL A 536 17.70 13.36 14.13
N CYS A 537 16.71 13.86 13.38
CA CYS A 537 16.59 15.28 13.03
C CYS A 537 15.42 15.98 13.74
N ALA A 538 14.62 15.28 14.54
CA ALA A 538 13.45 15.82 15.24
C ALA A 538 12.45 16.54 14.30
N CYS A 539 12.40 16.15 13.03
CA CYS A 539 11.61 16.82 12.01
C CYS A 539 10.75 15.83 11.22
N GLY A 540 9.44 16.07 11.19
CA GLY A 540 8.46 15.24 10.51
C GLY A 540 7.07 15.48 11.05
N ARG A 541 6.13 14.58 10.71
CA ARG A 541 4.75 14.62 11.20
C ARG A 541 4.13 13.24 11.12
N ALA A 542 3.19 12.95 12.03
CA ALA A 542 2.35 11.77 11.94
C ALA A 542 1.59 11.73 10.60
N GLN A 543 1.63 10.59 9.92
CA GLN A 543 1.35 10.52 8.48
C GLN A 543 -0.12 10.79 8.13
N ALA A 544 -1.08 10.24 8.90
CA ALA A 544 -2.50 10.46 8.64
C ALA A 544 -2.85 11.95 8.75
N SER A 545 -2.31 12.63 9.77
CA SER A 545 -2.46 14.08 9.95
C SER A 545 -1.85 14.87 8.79
N ALA A 546 -0.64 14.50 8.36
CA ALA A 546 0.04 15.17 7.24
C ALA A 546 -0.80 15.07 5.95
N VAL A 547 -1.27 13.86 5.62
CA VAL A 547 -2.10 13.59 4.44
C VAL A 547 -3.40 14.40 4.49
N TYR A 548 -4.17 14.30 5.57
CA TYR A 548 -5.46 14.99 5.71
C TYR A 548 -5.33 16.51 5.47
N HIS A 549 -4.42 17.17 6.20
CA HIS A 549 -4.31 18.63 6.11
C HIS A 549 -3.75 19.10 4.78
N VAL A 550 -2.79 18.37 4.18
CA VAL A 550 -2.22 18.75 2.88
C VAL A 550 -3.23 18.47 1.76
N ALA A 551 -3.91 17.32 1.78
CA ALA A 551 -4.94 16.97 0.79
C ALA A 551 -6.08 17.97 0.78
N ARG A 552 -6.59 18.39 1.94
CA ARG A 552 -7.65 19.39 2.03
C ARG A 552 -7.27 20.73 1.39
N LEU A 553 -6.03 21.20 1.58
CA LEU A 553 -5.52 22.40 0.89
C LEU A 553 -5.35 22.14 -0.62
N ALA A 554 -4.68 21.06 -0.99
CA ALA A 554 -4.32 20.75 -2.37
C ALA A 554 -5.55 20.55 -3.26
N LYS A 555 -6.64 19.99 -2.71
CA LYS A 555 -7.93 19.82 -3.38
C LYS A 555 -8.53 21.14 -3.86
N ALA A 556 -8.41 22.23 -3.07
CA ALA A 556 -8.87 23.55 -3.47
C ALA A 556 -8.14 24.11 -4.70
N HIS A 557 -6.96 23.58 -5.01
CA HIS A 557 -6.14 23.93 -6.18
C HIS A 557 -6.17 22.86 -7.29
N GLY A 558 -7.00 21.80 -7.13
CA GLY A 558 -7.04 20.68 -8.06
C GLY A 558 -5.71 19.93 -8.18
N VAL A 559 -4.90 19.90 -7.12
CA VAL A 559 -3.60 19.23 -7.08
C VAL A 559 -3.75 17.91 -6.32
N PRO A 560 -3.52 16.74 -6.95
CA PRO A 560 -3.59 15.45 -6.28
C PRO A 560 -2.45 15.27 -5.27
N VAL A 561 -2.72 14.46 -4.24
CA VAL A 561 -1.76 14.13 -3.19
C VAL A 561 -1.40 12.65 -3.24
N ILE A 562 -0.10 12.37 -3.21
CA ILE A 562 0.46 11.02 -3.08
C ILE A 562 0.94 10.85 -1.63
N ALA A 563 0.31 9.94 -0.88
CA ALA A 563 0.73 9.60 0.47
C ALA A 563 1.94 8.64 0.44
N ASP A 564 3.11 9.08 0.90
CA ASP A 564 4.36 8.34 0.78
C ASP A 564 4.90 7.88 2.15
N GLY A 565 4.95 6.56 2.34
CA GLY A 565 5.47 5.91 3.55
C GLY A 565 4.41 5.65 4.63
N GLY A 566 4.77 4.84 5.64
CA GLY A 566 3.88 4.45 6.75
C GLY A 566 2.82 3.41 6.37
N ILE A 567 2.89 2.87 5.15
CA ILE A 567 1.91 1.94 4.59
C ILE A 567 2.48 0.53 4.65
N SER A 568 1.90 -0.32 5.50
CA SER A 568 2.31 -1.71 5.71
C SER A 568 1.22 -2.73 5.34
N SER A 569 -0.02 -2.27 5.13
CA SER A 569 -1.19 -3.12 4.90
C SER A 569 -2.18 -2.49 3.89
N PRO A 570 -3.09 -3.29 3.28
CA PRO A 570 -4.19 -2.74 2.49
C PRO A 570 -5.06 -1.74 3.28
N GLY A 571 -5.23 -1.96 4.58
CA GLY A 571 -5.98 -1.04 5.46
C GLY A 571 -5.36 0.35 5.52
N HIS A 572 -4.02 0.46 5.53
CA HIS A 572 -3.35 1.78 5.52
C HIS A 572 -3.57 2.50 4.19
N ILE A 573 -3.66 1.74 3.08
CA ILE A 573 -4.00 2.30 1.77
C ILE A 573 -5.41 2.87 1.80
N VAL A 574 -6.40 2.10 2.29
CA VAL A 574 -7.78 2.55 2.42
C VAL A 574 -7.86 3.81 3.30
N LYS A 575 -7.22 3.81 4.48
CA LYS A 575 -7.18 4.98 5.37
C LYS A 575 -6.56 6.20 4.69
N ALA A 576 -5.45 6.05 3.98
CA ALA A 576 -4.83 7.17 3.24
C ALA A 576 -5.77 7.75 2.18
N LEU A 577 -6.49 6.90 1.43
CA LEU A 577 -7.48 7.32 0.44
C LEU A 577 -8.67 8.03 1.10
N CYS A 578 -9.16 7.51 2.23
CA CYS A 578 -10.23 8.13 3.02
C CYS A 578 -9.83 9.52 3.52
N LEU A 579 -8.54 9.75 3.81
CA LEU A 579 -8.01 11.03 4.26
C LEU A 579 -7.69 12.00 3.11
N GLY A 580 -8.08 11.67 1.87
CA GLY A 580 -7.97 12.55 0.71
C GLY A 580 -6.74 12.34 -0.16
N ALA A 581 -5.91 11.32 0.08
CA ALA A 581 -4.88 10.94 -0.87
C ALA A 581 -5.52 10.48 -2.20
N SER A 582 -4.87 10.81 -3.31
CA SER A 582 -5.27 10.39 -4.66
C SER A 582 -4.53 9.13 -5.13
N ALA A 583 -3.37 8.86 -4.50
CA ALA A 583 -2.60 7.64 -4.65
C ALA A 583 -1.72 7.43 -3.41
N VAL A 584 -1.19 6.22 -3.26
CA VAL A 584 -0.21 5.88 -2.22
C VAL A 584 1.11 5.46 -2.85
N MET A 585 2.22 5.87 -2.25
CA MET A 585 3.57 5.46 -2.64
C MET A 585 4.12 4.45 -1.64
N CYS A 586 4.52 3.30 -2.16
CA CYS A 586 4.87 2.13 -1.37
C CYS A 586 6.33 1.73 -1.61
N GLY A 587 7.10 1.62 -0.50
CA GLY A 587 8.44 1.05 -0.48
C GLY A 587 8.41 -0.40 0.03
N SER A 588 8.40 -0.57 1.36
CA SER A 588 8.49 -1.88 2.05
C SER A 588 7.36 -2.84 1.69
N LEU A 589 6.17 -2.32 1.39
CA LEU A 589 5.05 -3.14 0.93
C LEU A 589 5.42 -3.91 -0.35
N LEU A 590 6.22 -3.31 -1.25
CA LEU A 590 6.61 -3.89 -2.53
C LEU A 590 8.04 -4.45 -2.56
N ALA A 591 8.92 -4.02 -1.65
CA ALA A 591 10.36 -4.34 -1.64
C ALA A 591 10.70 -5.85 -1.76
N GLY A 592 9.83 -6.72 -1.24
CA GLY A 592 10.01 -8.17 -1.25
C GLY A 592 9.55 -8.89 -2.51
N THR A 593 9.06 -8.21 -3.55
CA THR A 593 8.55 -8.89 -4.75
C THR A 593 9.67 -9.28 -5.72
N GLU A 594 9.37 -10.19 -6.65
CA GLU A 594 10.34 -10.69 -7.63
C GLU A 594 10.94 -9.57 -8.52
N GLU A 595 10.13 -8.57 -8.84
CA GLU A 595 10.45 -7.49 -9.78
C GLU A 595 11.33 -6.39 -9.18
N THR A 596 11.50 -6.35 -7.85
CA THR A 596 12.40 -5.38 -7.21
C THR A 596 13.86 -5.69 -7.52
N PRO A 597 14.72 -4.66 -7.61
CA PRO A 597 16.15 -4.84 -7.84
C PRO A 597 16.83 -5.68 -6.74
N GLY A 598 17.92 -6.36 -7.12
CA GLY A 598 18.71 -7.19 -6.21
C GLY A 598 18.32 -8.66 -6.21
N GLU A 599 19.22 -9.47 -5.67
CA GLU A 599 19.09 -10.94 -5.63
C GLU A 599 18.50 -11.41 -4.31
N TYR A 600 17.82 -12.56 -4.38
CA TYR A 600 17.36 -13.27 -3.18
C TYR A 600 18.54 -13.91 -2.44
N PHE A 601 18.42 -13.97 -1.13
CA PHE A 601 19.28 -14.79 -0.26
C PHE A 601 18.42 -15.45 0.82
N PHE A 602 18.97 -16.43 1.52
CA PHE A 602 18.25 -17.16 2.56
C PHE A 602 18.73 -16.73 3.94
N ALA A 603 17.78 -16.53 4.86
CA ALA A 603 18.06 -16.43 6.28
C ALA A 603 18.53 -17.78 6.83
N GLU A 604 19.18 -17.77 8.00
CA GLU A 604 19.55 -18.99 8.72
C GLU A 604 18.32 -19.86 9.05
N THR A 605 17.15 -19.24 9.19
CA THR A 605 15.85 -19.92 9.38
C THR A 605 15.28 -20.58 8.13
N GLY A 606 15.93 -20.42 6.97
CA GLY A 606 15.46 -20.92 5.66
C GLY A 606 14.50 -19.98 4.93
N ALA A 607 14.12 -18.84 5.53
CA ALA A 607 13.27 -17.85 4.87
C ALA A 607 13.99 -17.17 3.70
N ARG A 608 13.33 -17.05 2.55
CA ARG A 608 13.85 -16.31 1.39
C ARG A 608 13.65 -14.80 1.59
N LEU A 609 14.73 -14.03 1.50
CA LEU A 609 14.79 -12.60 1.80
C LEU A 609 15.36 -11.78 0.62
N LYS A 610 15.02 -10.49 0.59
CA LYS A 610 15.68 -9.45 -0.20
C LYS A 610 16.22 -8.33 0.69
N ARG A 611 17.25 -7.64 0.21
CA ARG A 611 17.81 -6.45 0.88
C ARG A 611 16.89 -5.26 0.63
N TYR A 612 16.66 -4.46 1.66
CA TYR A 612 15.84 -3.25 1.58
C TYR A 612 16.48 -2.15 2.42
N ARG A 613 16.71 -0.97 1.84
CA ARG A 613 17.47 0.10 2.51
C ARG A 613 16.93 1.49 2.22
N GLY A 614 17.04 2.36 3.21
CA GLY A 614 16.55 3.73 3.14
C GLY A 614 17.51 4.57 2.34
N MET A 615 17.00 5.53 1.57
CA MET A 615 17.87 6.45 0.85
C MET A 615 18.77 7.27 1.81
N GLY A 616 18.35 7.43 3.07
CA GLY A 616 19.15 8.06 4.13
C GLY A 616 20.13 7.13 4.85
N SER A 617 20.22 5.85 4.45
CA SER A 617 21.19 4.93 5.03
C SER A 617 22.58 5.20 4.47
N VAL A 618 23.62 4.88 5.25
CA VAL A 618 25.02 5.09 4.85
C VAL A 618 25.32 4.39 3.52
N ASP A 619 24.77 3.19 3.31
CA ASP A 619 25.02 2.40 2.10
C ASP A 619 24.35 3.00 0.86
N ALA A 620 23.21 3.66 1.03
CA ALA A 620 22.53 4.34 -0.05
C ALA A 620 23.21 5.69 -0.35
N MET A 621 23.58 6.45 0.69
CA MET A 621 24.26 7.75 0.54
C MET A 621 25.64 7.61 -0.11
N LYS A 622 26.38 6.53 0.18
CA LYS A 622 27.64 6.20 -0.51
C LYS A 622 27.48 5.95 -2.01
N LYS A 623 26.28 5.58 -2.47
CA LYS A 623 25.98 5.34 -3.89
C LYS A 623 25.40 6.55 -4.63
N GLY A 624 25.17 7.69 -3.95
CA GLY A 624 24.72 8.94 -4.60
C GLY A 624 23.48 9.61 -4.01
N SER A 625 22.78 9.00 -3.04
CA SER A 625 21.57 9.59 -2.46
C SER A 625 21.81 10.65 -1.38
N ASP A 626 23.07 11.00 -1.13
CA ASP A 626 23.50 11.99 -0.14
C ASP A 626 22.95 13.40 -0.41
N ASP A 627 22.80 13.75 -1.70
CA ASP A 627 22.28 15.04 -2.15
C ASP A 627 20.87 15.32 -1.62
N ARG A 628 20.07 14.25 -1.46
CA ARG A 628 18.70 14.28 -0.89
C ARG A 628 18.67 14.76 0.56
N TYR A 629 19.76 14.60 1.30
CA TYR A 629 19.91 14.91 2.72
C TYR A 629 20.85 16.10 2.97
N PHE A 630 21.15 16.89 1.93
CA PHE A 630 22.05 18.05 2.01
C PHE A 630 23.47 17.70 2.49
N GLY A 631 23.90 16.44 2.35
CA GLY A 631 25.20 15.96 2.82
C GLY A 631 26.36 16.17 1.84
N SER A 632 26.06 16.64 0.63
CA SER A 632 27.02 16.85 -0.47
C SER A 632 28.15 17.82 -0.08
N GLY A 633 29.26 17.29 0.44
CA GLY A 633 30.46 18.04 0.86
C GLY A 633 30.92 17.80 2.30
N SER A 634 30.15 17.10 3.14
CA SER A 634 30.55 16.80 4.52
C SER A 634 31.39 15.51 4.61
N SER A 635 32.48 15.54 5.39
CA SER A 635 33.27 14.35 5.72
C SER A 635 32.52 13.42 6.69
N VAL A 636 31.62 13.97 7.51
CA VAL A 636 30.78 13.24 8.47
C VAL A 636 29.36 13.16 7.92
N LYS A 637 28.88 11.94 7.65
CA LYS A 637 27.52 11.69 7.17
C LYS A 637 26.61 11.27 8.31
N VAL A 638 25.52 12.00 8.51
CA VAL A 638 24.48 11.65 9.50
C VAL A 638 23.43 10.79 8.81
N ALA A 639 23.33 9.52 9.22
CA ALA A 639 22.36 8.59 8.65
C ALA A 639 20.94 8.92 9.12
N GLN A 640 20.04 9.15 8.16
CA GLN A 640 18.60 9.38 8.39
C GLN A 640 17.74 8.18 7.97
N GLY A 641 18.37 7.02 7.80
CA GLY A 641 17.70 5.77 7.50
C GLY A 641 18.58 4.56 7.79
N VAL A 642 17.96 3.39 7.75
CA VAL A 642 18.58 2.10 8.06
C VAL A 642 18.60 1.18 6.83
N SER A 643 19.48 0.18 6.87
CA SER A 643 19.50 -0.94 5.94
C SER A 643 18.95 -2.17 6.66
N GLY A 644 18.13 -2.96 5.98
CA GLY A 644 17.52 -4.17 6.53
C GLY A 644 17.17 -5.18 5.44
N THR A 645 16.31 -6.13 5.80
CA THR A 645 15.87 -7.21 4.92
C THR A 645 14.36 -7.34 4.96
N VAL A 646 13.77 -7.81 3.86
CA VAL A 646 12.34 -8.06 3.74
C VAL A 646 12.13 -9.49 3.27
N GLN A 647 11.09 -10.14 3.80
CA GLN A 647 10.69 -11.45 3.31
C GLN A 647 10.16 -11.36 1.89
N ASP A 648 10.41 -12.42 1.13
CA ASP A 648 9.88 -12.61 -0.21
C ASP A 648 8.34 -12.60 -0.22
N LYS A 649 7.77 -11.86 -1.17
CA LYS A 649 6.32 -11.70 -1.37
C LYS A 649 5.83 -12.31 -2.68
N GLY A 650 6.72 -12.96 -3.44
CA GLY A 650 6.46 -13.48 -4.77
C GLY A 650 6.30 -12.38 -5.82
N SER A 651 5.85 -12.74 -7.02
CA SER A 651 5.62 -11.78 -8.11
C SER A 651 4.54 -10.73 -7.78
N LEU A 652 4.83 -9.49 -8.16
CA LEU A 652 3.92 -8.35 -8.10
C LEU A 652 2.59 -8.62 -8.83
N HIS A 653 2.61 -9.40 -9.91
CA HIS A 653 1.43 -9.79 -10.69
C HIS A 653 0.40 -10.62 -9.90
N ARG A 654 0.80 -11.21 -8.77
CA ARG A 654 -0.12 -11.87 -7.83
C ARG A 654 -0.43 -10.98 -6.63
N TYR A 655 0.57 -10.20 -6.20
CA TYR A 655 0.45 -9.40 -4.99
C TYR A 655 -0.42 -8.15 -5.16
N LEU A 656 -0.32 -7.42 -6.29
CA LEU A 656 -1.17 -6.25 -6.53
C LEU A 656 -2.66 -6.61 -6.66
N PRO A 657 -3.07 -7.69 -7.36
CA PRO A 657 -4.46 -8.14 -7.33
C PRO A 657 -4.98 -8.47 -5.93
N TYR A 658 -4.14 -9.06 -5.06
CA TYR A 658 -4.49 -9.29 -3.66
C TYR A 658 -4.73 -7.97 -2.91
N LEU A 659 -3.82 -7.00 -3.04
CA LEU A 659 -3.99 -5.66 -2.44
C LEU A 659 -5.26 -4.98 -2.97
N ALA A 660 -5.50 -5.07 -4.28
CA ALA A 660 -6.69 -4.50 -4.92
C ALA A 660 -7.97 -5.08 -4.31
N GLN A 661 -8.03 -6.40 -4.14
CA GLN A 661 -9.19 -7.04 -3.52
C GLN A 661 -9.39 -6.59 -2.07
N GLY A 662 -8.33 -6.49 -1.28
CA GLY A 662 -8.40 -5.98 0.09
C GLY A 662 -8.90 -4.54 0.17
N ILE A 663 -8.48 -3.68 -0.77
CA ILE A 663 -8.94 -2.29 -0.86
C ILE A 663 -10.42 -2.25 -1.28
N ARG A 664 -10.85 -3.08 -2.24
CA ARG A 664 -12.28 -3.14 -2.64
C ARG A 664 -13.17 -3.54 -1.49
N HIS A 665 -12.78 -4.56 -0.71
CA HIS A 665 -13.54 -4.95 0.48
C HIS A 665 -13.62 -3.81 1.50
N GLY A 666 -12.49 -3.16 1.83
CA GLY A 666 -12.50 -2.04 2.77
C GLY A 666 -13.38 -0.87 2.30
N MET A 667 -13.34 -0.53 1.01
CA MET A 667 -14.19 0.52 0.42
C MET A 667 -15.67 0.12 0.37
N GLN A 668 -15.97 -1.16 0.09
CA GLN A 668 -17.32 -1.68 0.13
C GLN A 668 -17.90 -1.60 1.53
N ASP A 669 -17.15 -2.03 2.56
CA ASP A 669 -17.59 -2.00 3.96
C ASP A 669 -17.85 -0.56 4.46
N ILE A 670 -17.06 0.41 3.98
CA ILE A 670 -17.28 1.85 4.20
C ILE A 670 -18.53 2.36 3.45
N GLY A 671 -19.01 1.64 2.43
CA GLY A 671 -20.14 2.06 1.59
C GLY A 671 -19.75 3.05 0.48
N ALA A 672 -18.51 2.99 -0.01
CA ALA A 672 -18.04 3.83 -1.12
C ALA A 672 -17.63 3.00 -2.34
N CYS A 673 -18.32 3.19 -3.47
CA CYS A 673 -18.05 2.45 -4.72
C CYS A 673 -16.89 3.03 -5.56
N SER A 674 -16.28 4.13 -5.13
CA SER A 674 -15.14 4.74 -5.82
C SER A 674 -14.31 5.62 -4.89
N THR A 675 -13.07 5.91 -5.28
CA THR A 675 -12.20 6.87 -4.57
C THR A 675 -12.77 8.29 -4.55
N VAL A 676 -13.54 8.66 -5.58
CA VAL A 676 -14.27 9.95 -5.64
C VAL A 676 -15.37 9.99 -4.60
N GLU A 677 -16.13 8.91 -4.43
CA GLU A 677 -17.18 8.84 -3.42
C GLU A 677 -16.60 8.87 -2.00
N LEU A 678 -15.47 8.20 -1.74
CA LEU A 678 -14.75 8.34 -0.47
C LEU A 678 -14.41 9.80 -0.16
N GLN A 679 -13.84 10.53 -1.12
CA GLN A 679 -13.48 11.93 -0.92
C GLN A 679 -14.70 12.84 -0.71
N LYS A 680 -15.85 12.49 -1.28
CA LYS A 680 -17.12 13.19 -1.04
C LYS A 680 -17.66 12.89 0.36
N GLN A 681 -17.62 11.63 0.79
CA GLN A 681 -18.01 11.25 2.15
C GLN A 681 -17.15 11.95 3.21
N LEU A 682 -15.84 12.09 2.96
CA LEU A 682 -14.94 12.89 3.79
C LEU A 682 -15.37 14.37 3.89
N ASP A 683 -15.71 15.01 2.76
CA ASP A 683 -16.12 16.41 2.74
C ASP A 683 -17.44 16.66 3.45
N ASP A 684 -18.38 15.71 3.28
CA ASP A 684 -19.73 15.73 3.85
C ASP A 684 -19.74 15.40 5.36
N GLY A 685 -18.60 14.97 5.92
CA GLY A 685 -18.47 14.61 7.34
C GLY A 685 -18.91 13.20 7.69
N ARG A 686 -19.06 12.31 6.69
CA ARG A 686 -19.41 10.89 6.88
C ARG A 686 -18.19 9.98 7.12
N LEU A 687 -16.95 10.51 7.02
CA LEU A 687 -15.68 9.82 7.30
C LEU A 687 -14.85 10.55 8.35
#